data_AF-A0A813KZP1-F1
#
_entry.id   AF-A0A813KZP1-F1
#
_cell.length_a   1.000
_cell.length_b   1.000
_cell.length_c   1.000
_cell.angle_alpha   90.00
_cell.angle_beta   90.00
_cell.angle_gamma   90.00
#
_symmetry.space_group_name_H-M   'P 1'
#
loop_
_entity.id
_entity.type
_entity.pdbx_description
1 polymer ?
#
loop_
_entity_poly.entity_id
_entity_poly.type
_entity_poly.pdbx_seq_one_letter_code
_entity_poly.pdbx_strand_id
1 'polypeptide(L)'
;MSGDNNVDMTVLRRRRVLVLHVGGANQRIPAFSLLPDLGGNSSPGCRALSTIDLLLEGLTVLARSCPAGLFVVSSEDSFLSISQGFCERFAAASRSASLPSSGSEEGRATVVAMALPVKEVAGKHGAYLLDKDGAVRRLLYRPSEAELLSIAKLPMSSGTGESIAWTAKACGVVFFDEIAATKLLHLAFDPVFEPCSFLGIDNGSQPAGFSLFLDLLASLGSDVDLESFASSPANDKDLQFRQQLWRSLHGRIRLTAVVAEPEDQCHHYVRTTQEFVTLLSSLEGSRGADTRNQTQLFQAYVDSPTSGKQTSRRSGFRDACHSMPEEARVHSSACVVNSVLWGICRVAANSIIESSSLEDCTVGEGSICTGLKRLRGLEVPSHVSLQQVSLLSDKEAPIGCLITLMLGDEAKQEETDGSFLGQSWEDLLRDTGLSQDDIWPPPPASTGAAGASGRPCPRTLRFARLFPVVPCEELEGGPGLPTASSSSTSSGSLNRRSRSRSSSALLWAEYVTAMREEPATARTLRLDLWRRRWRQLLRCTQRLSLSQIARLADVGAELEWQDAVAAEANVLRTRKLLLEYPELPIGHILDDEVRHGRWGLLDIFDAVAAEEDTPLAVAARALAQVAEVLAAFAGTQGGLRSGSARNPEWRGALSRLAHESSRRSAVLEMKELRSRWIKDGPVALIRAARHYEAAAQVLILTAVATCSEFITLSPSPEPRRPGCWAVVEAPARVDLAGGWTDT
;
A
#
# COMPACT_ATOMS: atom_id res chain seq x y z
N MET A 1 24.52 -42.22 -17.38
CA MET A 1 25.49 -41.10 -17.28
C MET A 1 25.00 -40.20 -16.16
N SER A 2 25.41 -40.50 -14.92
CA SER A 2 25.15 -39.66 -13.75
C SER A 2 26.19 -38.53 -13.78
N GLY A 3 25.87 -37.44 -14.48
CA GLY A 3 26.60 -36.21 -14.30
C GLY A 3 26.29 -35.70 -12.91
N ASP A 4 27.29 -35.61 -12.04
CA ASP A 4 27.21 -34.74 -10.88
C ASP A 4 26.92 -33.33 -11.41
N ASN A 5 25.65 -32.92 -11.37
CA ASN A 5 25.22 -31.56 -11.66
C ASN A 5 25.75 -30.67 -10.53
N ASN A 6 27.05 -30.39 -10.61
CA ASN A 6 27.76 -29.60 -9.63
C ASN A 6 27.38 -28.14 -9.88
N VAL A 7 26.28 -27.69 -9.28
CA VAL A 7 25.99 -26.26 -9.20
C VAL A 7 27.16 -25.60 -8.50
N ASP A 8 27.74 -24.59 -9.12
CA ASP A 8 28.80 -23.82 -8.51
C ASP A 8 28.23 -23.00 -7.34
N MET A 9 28.27 -23.59 -6.15
CA MET A 9 27.76 -22.99 -4.92
C MET A 9 28.59 -21.81 -4.45
N THR A 10 29.72 -21.51 -5.10
CA THR A 10 30.48 -20.28 -4.84
C THR A 10 29.68 -19.02 -5.13
N VAL A 11 28.60 -19.10 -5.92
CA VAL A 11 27.67 -17.99 -6.15
C VAL A 11 27.03 -17.49 -4.85
N LEU A 12 26.85 -18.36 -3.84
CA LEU A 12 26.30 -17.97 -2.54
C LEU A 12 27.36 -17.42 -1.57
N ARG A 13 28.66 -17.64 -1.85
CA ARG A 13 29.73 -17.20 -0.95
C ARG A 13 29.70 -15.70 -0.76
N ARG A 14 29.68 -15.28 0.50
CA ARG A 14 29.70 -13.87 0.92
C ARG A 14 28.51 -13.05 0.40
N ARG A 15 27.45 -13.68 -0.13
CA ARG A 15 26.22 -12.98 -0.55
C ARG A 15 25.14 -13.08 0.52
N ARG A 16 24.34 -12.03 0.64
CA ARG A 16 23.10 -12.04 1.42
C ARG A 16 21.95 -12.09 0.42
N VAL A 17 21.20 -13.18 0.42
CA VAL A 17 20.08 -13.42 -0.48
C VAL A 17 18.80 -13.29 0.33
N LEU A 18 17.81 -12.55 -0.18
CA LEU A 18 16.48 -12.46 0.41
C LEU A 18 15.47 -13.12 -0.54
N VAL A 19 14.75 -14.11 -0.03
CA VAL A 19 13.58 -14.71 -0.65
C VAL A 19 12.37 -14.22 0.13
N LEU A 20 11.63 -13.29 -0.46
CA LEU A 20 10.38 -12.82 0.09
C LEU A 20 9.24 -13.70 -0.42
N HIS A 21 8.68 -14.51 0.46
CA HIS A 21 7.47 -15.28 0.23
C HIS A 21 6.26 -14.38 0.44
N VAL A 22 5.76 -13.86 -0.67
CA VAL A 22 4.57 -13.01 -0.71
C VAL A 22 3.32 -13.88 -0.64
N GLY A 23 2.85 -14.08 0.59
CA GLY A 23 1.58 -14.75 0.84
C GLY A 23 1.56 -16.27 0.73
N GLY A 24 0.80 -16.91 1.60
CA GLY A 24 0.26 -18.23 1.29
C GLY A 24 -0.84 -18.13 0.24
N ALA A 25 -1.62 -19.21 0.05
CA ALA A 25 -2.68 -19.27 -0.94
C ALA A 25 -3.80 -18.19 -0.83
N ASN A 26 -3.74 -17.27 0.15
CA ASN A 26 -4.77 -16.30 0.55
C ASN A 26 -4.39 -14.90 0.06
N GLN A 27 -5.36 -14.19 -0.55
CA GLN A 27 -5.08 -13.06 -1.43
C GLN A 27 -5.43 -11.69 -0.89
N ARG A 28 -5.91 -11.58 0.33
CA ARG A 28 -5.80 -10.30 1.03
C ARG A 28 -4.68 -10.43 2.03
N ILE A 29 -3.47 -10.17 1.55
CA ILE A 29 -2.32 -9.96 2.42
C ILE A 29 -2.19 -8.44 2.51
N PRO A 30 -2.49 -7.84 3.66
CA PRO A 30 -2.28 -6.40 3.87
C PRO A 30 -0.78 -6.03 3.88
N ALA A 31 0.12 -6.95 3.53
CA ALA A 31 1.55 -6.70 3.38
C ALA A 31 1.82 -5.50 2.47
N PHE A 32 1.07 -5.35 1.38
CA PHE A 32 1.20 -4.19 0.49
C PHE A 32 0.17 -3.09 0.78
N SER A 33 -0.65 -3.26 1.82
CA SER A 33 -1.54 -2.19 2.26
C SER A 33 -0.70 -1.05 2.83
N LEU A 34 -1.07 0.16 2.44
CA LEU A 34 -0.36 1.37 2.81
C LEU A 34 -0.74 1.77 4.24
N LEU A 35 0.26 2.21 4.99
CA LEU A 35 0.12 2.69 6.34
C LEU A 35 -0.01 4.22 6.33
N PRO A 36 -0.77 4.77 7.28
CA PRO A 36 -0.82 6.19 7.50
C PRO A 36 0.55 6.66 7.97
N ASP A 37 1.09 7.72 7.36
CA ASP A 37 2.32 8.41 7.77
C ASP A 37 2.47 8.48 9.31
N LEU A 38 3.52 7.81 9.81
CA LEU A 38 3.74 7.59 11.25
C LEU A 38 4.45 8.75 11.95
N GLY A 39 4.81 9.83 11.23
CA GLY A 39 5.32 11.05 11.85
C GLY A 39 6.61 10.85 12.67
N GLY A 40 7.50 9.97 12.22
CA GLY A 40 8.80 9.76 12.85
C GLY A 40 9.81 10.87 12.50
N ASN A 41 10.69 11.22 13.45
CA ASN A 41 11.77 12.20 13.29
C ASN A 41 12.86 11.82 12.25
N SER A 42 12.64 10.81 11.42
CA SER A 42 13.56 10.40 10.36
C SER A 42 13.26 11.14 9.05
N SER A 43 13.95 12.26 8.87
CA SER A 43 14.13 13.00 7.60
C SER A 43 12.88 13.66 6.96
N PRO A 44 13.04 14.86 6.38
CA PRO A 44 11.96 15.52 5.64
C PRO A 44 11.71 14.76 4.34
N GLY A 45 10.69 13.92 4.36
CA GLY A 45 10.32 13.01 3.29
C GLY A 45 9.31 11.98 3.81
N CYS A 46 8.11 12.44 4.17
CA CYS A 46 7.01 11.57 4.61
C CYS A 46 6.75 10.51 3.55
N ARG A 47 7.26 9.29 3.79
CA ARG A 47 7.00 8.12 2.96
C ARG A 47 5.66 7.53 3.39
N ALA A 48 4.76 7.27 2.43
CA ALA A 48 3.70 6.30 2.67
C ALA A 48 4.38 4.93 2.81
N LEU A 49 4.56 4.48 4.05
CA LEU A 49 5.13 3.17 4.34
C LEU A 49 4.04 2.12 4.11
N SER A 50 4.35 1.02 3.46
CA SER A 50 3.51 -0.17 3.47
C SER A 50 3.91 -1.09 4.63
N THR A 51 3.04 -2.06 4.93
CA THR A 51 3.34 -3.10 5.92
C THR A 51 4.62 -3.90 5.54
N ILE A 52 4.89 -4.07 4.25
CA ILE A 52 6.11 -4.72 3.73
C ILE A 52 7.33 -3.82 3.86
N ASP A 53 7.19 -2.49 3.75
CA ASP A 53 8.30 -1.57 3.98
C ASP A 53 8.81 -1.65 5.41
N LEU A 54 7.90 -1.77 6.39
CA LEU A 54 8.28 -2.01 7.79
C LEU A 54 9.08 -3.30 7.93
N LEU A 55 8.60 -4.39 7.33
CA LEU A 55 9.32 -5.67 7.30
C LEU A 55 10.72 -5.52 6.70
N LEU A 56 10.85 -4.86 5.55
CA LEU A 56 12.13 -4.67 4.86
C LEU A 56 13.09 -3.76 5.65
N GLU A 57 12.58 -2.74 6.31
CA GLU A 57 13.37 -1.87 7.19
C GLU A 57 13.92 -2.65 8.38
N GLY A 58 13.06 -3.39 9.09
CA GLY A 58 13.48 -4.27 10.19
C GLY A 58 14.49 -5.33 9.74
N LEU A 59 14.25 -5.98 8.60
CA LEU A 59 15.19 -6.94 8.02
C LEU A 59 16.53 -6.30 7.65
N THR A 60 16.53 -5.07 7.17
CA THR A 60 17.78 -4.37 6.83
C THR A 60 18.62 -4.17 8.08
N VAL A 61 18.01 -3.81 9.21
CA VAL A 61 18.70 -3.71 10.50
C VAL A 61 19.22 -5.08 10.95
N LEU A 62 18.39 -6.11 10.91
CA LEU A 62 18.76 -7.47 11.32
C LEU A 62 19.89 -8.05 10.45
N ALA A 63 19.76 -7.93 9.13
CA ALA A 63 20.69 -8.49 8.16
C ALA A 63 22.07 -7.81 8.23
N ARG A 64 22.18 -6.54 8.62
CA ARG A 64 23.47 -5.85 8.80
C ARG A 64 24.40 -6.59 9.75
N SER A 65 23.85 -7.10 10.85
CA SER A 65 24.60 -7.81 11.90
C SER A 65 24.83 -9.30 11.60
N CYS A 66 24.12 -9.87 10.62
CA CYS A 66 24.20 -11.30 10.29
C CYS A 66 25.33 -11.63 9.30
N PRO A 67 25.86 -12.87 9.30
CA PRO A 67 26.77 -13.31 8.25
C PRO A 67 26.09 -13.36 6.87
N ALA A 68 26.87 -13.64 5.82
CA ALA A 68 26.33 -13.98 4.51
C ALA A 68 25.50 -15.26 4.58
N GLY A 69 24.43 -15.34 3.79
CA GLY A 69 23.46 -16.44 3.84
C GLY A 69 22.14 -16.08 3.16
N LEU A 70 21.14 -16.92 3.39
CA LEU A 70 19.82 -16.85 2.76
C LEU A 70 18.76 -16.51 3.82
N PHE A 71 18.07 -15.38 3.64
CA PHE A 71 16.85 -15.05 4.36
C PHE A 71 15.64 -15.54 3.58
N VAL A 72 14.77 -16.32 4.22
CA VAL A 72 13.44 -16.65 3.73
C VAL A 72 12.43 -15.98 4.64
N VAL A 73 11.61 -15.09 4.08
CA VAL A 73 10.73 -14.22 4.86
C VAL A 73 9.30 -14.29 4.34
N SER A 74 8.34 -14.46 5.24
CA SER A 74 6.90 -14.31 4.95
C SER A 74 6.48 -12.85 5.00
N SER A 75 5.72 -12.41 4.00
CA SER A 75 5.12 -11.07 3.99
C SER A 75 4.01 -10.88 5.03
N GLU A 76 3.51 -11.96 5.66
CA GLU A 76 2.48 -11.88 6.73
C GLU A 76 3.06 -11.38 8.08
N ASP A 77 4.38 -11.29 8.21
CA ASP A 77 5.09 -10.81 9.40
C ASP A 77 5.60 -9.39 9.15
N SER A 78 5.42 -8.49 10.12
CA SER A 78 5.79 -7.07 9.98
C SER A 78 6.55 -6.60 11.22
N PHE A 79 7.79 -6.14 11.04
CA PHE A 79 8.60 -5.59 12.13
C PHE A 79 8.55 -4.06 12.11
N LEU A 80 8.12 -3.44 13.20
CA LEU A 80 8.19 -1.99 13.42
C LEU A 80 9.58 -1.52 13.90
N SER A 81 10.30 -2.35 14.65
CA SER A 81 11.58 -2.03 15.28
C SER A 81 12.22 -3.30 15.83
N ILE A 82 13.53 -3.43 15.70
CA ILE A 82 14.27 -4.58 16.22
C ILE A 82 15.35 -4.03 17.14
N SER A 83 15.36 -4.46 18.40
CA SER A 83 16.35 -3.99 19.36
C SER A 83 17.76 -4.44 18.95
N GLN A 84 18.76 -3.64 19.32
CA GLN A 84 20.15 -4.00 19.06
C GLN A 84 20.53 -5.31 19.79
N GLY A 85 20.03 -5.50 21.02
CA GLY A 85 20.25 -6.73 21.78
C GLY A 85 19.68 -7.96 21.07
N PHE A 86 18.48 -7.86 20.48
CA PHE A 86 17.93 -8.93 19.66
C PHE A 86 18.81 -9.23 18.44
N CYS A 87 19.28 -8.18 17.73
CA CYS A 87 20.16 -8.35 16.57
C CYS A 87 21.46 -9.08 16.92
N GLU A 88 22.05 -8.78 18.08
CA GLU A 88 23.28 -9.42 18.56
C GLU A 88 23.06 -10.91 18.89
N ARG A 89 21.96 -11.25 19.58
CA ARG A 89 21.58 -12.64 19.85
C ARG A 89 21.32 -13.42 18.56
N PHE A 90 20.59 -12.82 17.61
CA PHE A 90 20.29 -13.42 16.32
C PHE A 90 21.58 -13.65 15.49
N ALA A 91 22.47 -12.66 15.44
CA ALA A 91 23.76 -12.78 14.77
C ALA A 91 24.68 -13.82 15.43
N ALA A 92 24.63 -13.99 16.76
CA ALA A 92 25.37 -15.02 17.47
C ALA A 92 24.84 -16.43 17.13
N ALA A 93 23.52 -16.63 17.13
CA ALA A 93 22.90 -17.90 16.74
C ALA A 93 23.18 -18.26 15.26
N SER A 94 23.18 -17.25 14.39
CA SER A 94 23.38 -17.38 12.94
C SER A 94 24.83 -17.67 12.53
N ARG A 95 25.82 -17.44 13.41
CA ARG A 95 27.23 -17.70 13.12
C ARG A 95 27.54 -19.17 13.33
N SER A 96 28.19 -19.79 12.36
CA SER A 96 28.75 -21.14 12.51
C SER A 96 29.85 -21.11 13.58
N ALA A 97 29.73 -21.95 14.60
CA ALA A 97 30.84 -22.16 15.53
C ALA A 97 31.99 -22.79 14.74
N SER A 98 33.17 -22.20 14.85
CA SER A 98 34.42 -22.68 14.24
C SER A 98 34.60 -24.20 14.40
N LEU A 99 34.74 -24.89 13.26
CA LEU A 99 35.14 -26.28 13.00
C LEU A 99 34.71 -27.36 14.02
N PRO A 100 33.88 -28.34 13.61
CA PRO A 100 33.87 -29.64 14.26
C PRO A 100 35.16 -30.39 13.92
N SER A 101 35.76 -31.04 14.92
CA SER A 101 36.85 -32.02 14.81
C SER A 101 36.44 -33.34 14.11
N SER A 102 35.31 -33.34 13.40
CA SER A 102 34.77 -34.46 12.63
C SER A 102 34.21 -33.93 11.31
N GLY A 103 34.80 -34.34 10.18
CA GLY A 103 34.67 -33.74 8.84
C GLY A 103 33.29 -33.75 8.14
N SER A 104 32.21 -33.37 8.81
CA SER A 104 30.96 -32.97 8.16
C SER A 104 30.53 -31.59 8.66
N GLU A 105 30.54 -30.59 7.78
CA GLU A 105 30.00 -29.26 8.07
C GLU A 105 28.47 -29.35 8.23
N GLU A 106 28.00 -29.17 9.47
CA GLU A 106 26.58 -29.06 9.81
C GLU A 106 26.08 -27.66 9.45
N GLY A 107 24.97 -27.56 8.72
CA GLY A 107 24.35 -26.27 8.38
C GLY A 107 23.54 -25.70 9.54
N ARG A 108 23.25 -24.39 9.49
CA ARG A 108 22.42 -23.72 10.51
C ARG A 108 21.22 -23.02 9.89
N ALA A 109 20.09 -23.16 10.58
CA ALA A 109 18.88 -22.38 10.36
C ALA A 109 18.54 -21.63 11.65
N THR A 110 18.41 -20.30 11.58
CA THR A 110 18.01 -19.44 12.70
C THR A 110 16.67 -18.81 12.40
N VAL A 111 15.69 -19.01 13.27
CA VAL A 111 14.32 -18.48 13.12
C VAL A 111 14.03 -17.40 14.15
N VAL A 112 13.19 -16.44 13.76
CA VAL A 112 12.60 -15.49 14.70
C VAL A 112 11.38 -16.12 15.37
N ALA A 113 11.29 -15.97 16.68
CA ALA A 113 10.12 -16.32 17.46
C ALA A 113 9.70 -15.14 18.36
N MET A 114 8.44 -15.09 18.75
CA MET A 114 7.95 -14.08 19.70
C MET A 114 7.45 -14.71 20.98
N ALA A 115 7.81 -14.11 22.12
CA ALA A 115 7.15 -14.41 23.37
C ALA A 115 5.74 -13.79 23.36
N LEU A 116 4.70 -14.62 23.32
CA LEU A 116 3.30 -14.20 23.45
C LEU A 116 2.57 -14.99 24.54
N PRO A 117 1.53 -14.43 25.17
CA PRO A 117 0.66 -15.16 26.09
C PRO A 117 0.05 -16.38 25.41
N VAL A 118 -0.04 -17.50 26.12
CA VAL A 118 -0.56 -18.78 25.58
C VAL A 118 -1.92 -18.61 24.91
N LYS A 119 -2.82 -17.81 25.50
CA LYS A 119 -4.18 -17.56 24.98
C LYS A 119 -4.21 -16.87 23.60
N GLU A 120 -3.17 -16.12 23.26
CA GLU A 120 -3.08 -15.44 21.95
C GLU A 120 -2.60 -16.40 20.85
N VAL A 121 -1.87 -17.44 21.22
CA VAL A 121 -1.27 -18.41 20.29
C VAL A 121 -2.14 -19.65 20.10
N ALA A 122 -2.77 -20.14 21.17
CA ALA A 122 -3.53 -21.38 21.21
C ALA A 122 -4.61 -21.45 20.11
N GLY A 123 -4.63 -22.57 19.36
CA GLY A 123 -5.58 -22.82 18.26
C GLY A 123 -5.44 -21.90 17.04
N LYS A 124 -4.64 -20.82 17.11
CA LYS A 124 -4.54 -19.78 16.07
C LYS A 124 -3.22 -19.86 15.31
N HIS A 125 -2.10 -19.96 16.02
CA HIS A 125 -0.75 -19.87 15.46
C HIS A 125 0.10 -21.10 15.78
N GLY A 126 1.21 -21.28 15.05
CA GLY A 126 2.22 -22.28 15.39
C GLY A 126 3.14 -21.81 16.51
N ALA A 127 3.70 -22.75 17.27
CA ALA A 127 4.64 -22.48 18.37
C ALA A 127 5.86 -23.40 18.33
N TYR A 128 7.02 -22.87 18.71
CA TYR A 128 8.25 -23.66 18.83
C TYR A 128 8.41 -24.24 20.24
N LEU A 129 8.66 -25.54 20.31
CA LEU A 129 9.14 -26.19 21.53
C LEU A 129 10.67 -26.08 21.56
N LEU A 130 11.21 -25.34 22.54
CA LEU A 130 12.63 -25.01 22.62
C LEU A 130 13.33 -25.78 23.75
N ASP A 131 14.57 -26.21 23.52
CA ASP A 131 15.47 -26.67 24.59
C ASP A 131 16.05 -25.50 25.40
N LYS A 132 16.99 -25.77 26.31
CA LYS A 132 17.60 -24.73 27.16
C LYS A 132 18.50 -23.74 26.39
N ASP A 133 19.03 -24.15 25.25
CA ASP A 133 19.97 -23.38 24.44
C ASP A 133 19.28 -22.68 23.25
N GLY A 134 17.95 -22.81 23.14
CA GLY A 134 17.14 -22.23 22.06
C GLY A 134 17.05 -23.09 20.81
N ALA A 135 17.56 -24.33 20.82
CA ALA A 135 17.37 -25.26 19.72
C ALA A 135 15.90 -25.71 19.65
N VAL A 136 15.38 -25.81 18.42
CA VAL A 136 13.99 -26.19 18.18
C VAL A 136 13.87 -27.70 18.23
N ARG A 137 13.16 -28.20 19.25
CA ARG A 137 12.86 -29.62 19.41
C ARG A 137 11.73 -30.05 18.49
N ARG A 138 10.63 -29.28 18.48
CA ARG A 138 9.44 -29.51 17.64
C ARG A 138 8.80 -28.18 17.25
N LEU A 139 8.18 -28.15 16.07
CA LEU A 139 7.24 -27.11 15.68
C LEU A 139 5.82 -27.66 15.83
N LEU A 140 4.99 -26.99 16.63
CA LEU A 140 3.60 -27.37 16.89
C LEU A 140 2.68 -26.50 16.02
N TYR A 141 1.80 -27.13 15.26
CA TYR A 141 0.81 -26.41 14.43
C TYR A 141 -0.51 -26.27 15.18
N ARG A 142 -0.95 -25.02 15.42
CA ARG A 142 -2.19 -24.68 16.16
C ARG A 142 -2.41 -25.53 17.43
N PRO A 143 -1.42 -25.62 18.33
CA PRO A 143 -1.53 -26.42 19.54
C PRO A 143 -2.68 -25.91 20.42
N SER A 144 -3.28 -26.83 21.16
CA SER A 144 -4.30 -26.50 22.16
C SER A 144 -3.70 -25.70 23.32
N GLU A 145 -4.56 -24.99 24.06
CA GLU A 145 -4.13 -24.25 25.26
C GLU A 145 -3.48 -25.20 26.29
N ALA A 146 -4.02 -26.40 26.47
CA ALA A 146 -3.46 -27.39 27.39
C ALA A 146 -2.05 -27.87 26.98
N GLU A 147 -1.83 -28.13 25.69
CA GLU A 147 -0.51 -28.51 25.17
C GLU A 147 0.50 -27.37 25.37
N LEU A 148 0.12 -26.13 25.08
CA LEU A 148 0.98 -24.96 25.28
C LEU A 148 1.31 -24.73 26.76
N LEU A 149 0.35 -24.88 27.66
CA LEU A 149 0.57 -24.75 29.09
C LEU A 149 1.52 -25.82 29.63
N SER A 150 1.51 -27.02 29.05
CA SER A 150 2.42 -28.11 29.45
C SER A 150 3.90 -27.85 29.09
N ILE A 151 4.15 -26.96 28.13
CA ILE A 151 5.49 -26.61 27.62
C ILE A 151 5.91 -25.17 27.91
N ALA A 152 5.01 -24.34 28.45
CA ALA A 152 5.26 -22.95 28.73
C ALA A 152 6.44 -22.80 29.71
N LYS A 153 7.43 -22.00 29.32
CA LYS A 153 8.61 -21.74 30.16
C LYS A 153 8.35 -20.54 31.06
N LEU A 154 7.97 -20.84 32.31
CA LEU A 154 7.97 -20.00 33.52
C LEU A 154 7.17 -18.67 33.45
N PRO A 155 6.41 -18.33 34.52
CA PRO A 155 5.64 -17.10 34.56
C PRO A 155 6.56 -15.90 34.71
N MET A 156 6.58 -15.04 33.69
CA MET A 156 7.14 -13.69 33.81
C MET A 156 6.18 -12.89 34.70
N SER A 157 6.66 -12.40 35.84
CA SER A 157 5.84 -11.56 36.72
C SER A 157 5.58 -10.22 36.03
N SER A 158 4.40 -10.04 35.43
CA SER A 158 3.89 -8.70 35.20
C SER A 158 3.65 -8.07 36.57
N GLY A 159 3.94 -6.78 36.73
CA GLY A 159 3.75 -6.03 37.99
C GLY A 159 2.30 -5.96 38.51
N THR A 160 1.38 -6.79 37.99
CA THR A 160 -0.05 -6.85 38.26
C THR A 160 -0.51 -8.11 39.03
N GLY A 161 0.39 -9.02 39.42
CA GLY A 161 0.04 -10.15 40.32
C GLY A 161 -0.68 -11.34 39.67
N GLU A 162 -0.91 -11.33 38.35
CA GLU A 162 -1.36 -12.50 37.59
C GLU A 162 -0.17 -13.21 36.93
N SER A 163 -0.05 -14.53 37.15
CA SER A 163 0.96 -15.38 36.54
C SER A 163 0.57 -15.71 35.09
N ILE A 164 0.96 -14.86 34.13
CA ILE A 164 0.71 -15.10 32.71
C ILE A 164 1.73 -16.11 32.16
N ALA A 165 1.25 -17.18 31.53
CA ALA A 165 2.09 -18.16 30.84
C ALA A 165 2.41 -17.71 29.41
N TRP A 166 3.68 -17.81 29.01
CA TRP A 166 4.19 -17.37 27.71
C TRP A 166 4.70 -18.55 26.88
N THR A 167 4.61 -18.42 25.55
CA THR A 167 5.13 -19.40 24.59
C THR A 167 5.83 -18.70 23.41
N ALA A 168 6.67 -19.44 22.69
CA ALA A 168 7.42 -18.96 21.53
C ALA A 168 6.58 -19.13 20.26
N LYS A 169 5.79 -18.11 19.89
CA LYS A 169 5.05 -18.06 18.62
C LYS A 169 6.01 -18.10 17.44
N ALA A 170 5.73 -18.95 16.46
CA ALA A 170 6.52 -19.05 15.25
C ALA A 170 6.30 -17.86 14.31
N CYS A 171 7.38 -17.23 13.84
CA CYS A 171 7.36 -16.20 12.80
C CYS A 171 8.00 -16.73 11.51
N GLY A 172 7.59 -16.15 10.38
CA GLY A 172 8.03 -16.55 9.05
C GLY A 172 9.36 -15.92 8.61
N VAL A 173 10.25 -15.58 9.55
CA VAL A 173 11.58 -15.04 9.24
C VAL A 173 12.63 -16.07 9.62
N VAL A 174 13.29 -16.60 8.61
CA VAL A 174 14.28 -17.67 8.71
C VAL A 174 15.56 -17.25 8.01
N PHE A 175 16.68 -17.42 8.69
CA PHE A 175 18.01 -17.30 8.13
C PHE A 175 18.64 -18.69 7.98
N PHE A 176 19.18 -18.99 6.81
CA PHE A 176 19.99 -20.16 6.53
C PHE A 176 21.42 -19.72 6.23
N ASP A 177 22.40 -20.36 6.87
CA ASP A 177 23.81 -20.12 6.54
C ASP A 177 24.18 -20.71 5.16
N GLU A 178 25.42 -20.48 4.72
CA GLU A 178 25.91 -20.94 3.41
C GLU A 178 25.76 -22.47 3.23
N ILE A 179 26.03 -23.23 4.29
CA ILE A 179 25.97 -24.70 4.28
C ILE A 179 24.52 -25.18 4.17
N ALA A 180 23.62 -24.62 4.99
CA ALA A 180 22.21 -24.94 4.95
C ALA A 180 21.56 -24.55 3.61
N ALA A 181 21.84 -23.33 3.12
CA ALA A 181 21.38 -22.87 1.81
C ALA A 181 21.86 -23.78 0.68
N THR A 182 23.10 -24.28 0.78
CA THR A 182 23.64 -25.26 -0.18
C THR A 182 22.88 -26.58 -0.17
N LYS A 183 22.58 -27.12 1.02
CA LYS A 183 21.78 -28.34 1.16
C LYS A 183 20.35 -28.17 0.64
N LEU A 184 19.73 -27.00 0.85
CA LEU A 184 18.41 -26.69 0.31
C LEU A 184 18.40 -26.65 -1.22
N LEU A 185 19.40 -26.04 -1.84
CA LEU A 185 19.52 -25.99 -3.29
C LEU A 185 19.77 -27.37 -3.90
N HIS A 186 20.48 -28.27 -3.20
CA HIS A 186 20.66 -29.64 -3.66
C HIS A 186 19.34 -30.43 -3.75
N LEU A 187 18.29 -30.03 -3.03
CA LEU A 187 16.97 -30.65 -3.17
C LEU A 187 16.47 -30.53 -4.62
N ALA A 188 16.75 -29.44 -5.33
CA ALA A 188 16.29 -29.23 -6.70
C ALA A 188 16.81 -30.29 -7.70
N PHE A 189 17.80 -31.10 -7.34
CA PHE A 189 18.33 -32.20 -8.17
C PHE A 189 17.75 -33.57 -7.85
N ASP A 190 16.93 -33.69 -6.81
CA ASP A 190 16.21 -34.92 -6.54
C ASP A 190 14.94 -34.98 -7.43
N PRO A 191 14.68 -36.12 -8.09
CA PRO A 191 13.44 -36.31 -8.85
C PRO A 191 12.16 -36.03 -8.05
N VAL A 192 12.17 -36.23 -6.72
CA VAL A 192 11.01 -35.95 -5.85
C VAL A 192 10.68 -34.45 -5.82
N PHE A 193 11.68 -33.59 -5.98
CA PHE A 193 11.56 -32.13 -5.93
C PHE A 193 11.53 -31.47 -7.32
N GLU A 194 11.58 -32.23 -8.41
CA GLU A 194 11.43 -31.70 -9.77
C GLU A 194 10.23 -30.73 -9.92
N PRO A 195 9.02 -31.06 -9.40
CA PRO A 195 7.86 -30.15 -9.42
C PRO A 195 8.05 -28.80 -8.74
N CYS A 196 9.07 -28.66 -7.87
CA CYS A 196 9.39 -27.44 -7.14
C CYS A 196 10.38 -26.53 -7.89
N SER A 197 10.89 -26.98 -9.04
CA SER A 197 11.92 -26.28 -9.81
C SER A 197 11.39 -25.84 -11.17
N PHE A 198 11.88 -24.72 -11.70
CA PHE A 198 11.53 -24.29 -13.06
C PHE A 198 11.95 -25.33 -14.10
N LEU A 199 13.05 -26.05 -13.88
CA LEU A 199 13.52 -27.13 -14.74
C LEU A 199 12.49 -28.27 -14.84
N GLY A 200 11.90 -28.69 -13.72
CA GLY A 200 10.86 -29.71 -13.72
C GLY A 200 9.57 -29.22 -14.38
N ILE A 201 9.20 -27.95 -14.17
CA ILE A 201 8.03 -27.32 -14.82
C ILE A 201 8.22 -27.25 -16.33
N ASP A 202 9.39 -26.82 -16.81
CA ASP A 202 9.74 -26.76 -18.24
C ASP A 202 9.72 -28.15 -18.89
N ASN A 203 10.05 -29.19 -18.11
CA ASN A 203 9.96 -30.59 -18.53
C ASN A 203 8.54 -31.20 -18.38
N GLY A 204 7.52 -30.38 -18.08
CA GLY A 204 6.11 -30.80 -18.04
C GLY A 204 5.60 -31.30 -16.69
N SER A 205 6.38 -31.16 -15.60
CA SER A 205 5.88 -31.43 -14.25
C SER A 205 4.84 -30.39 -13.85
N GLN A 206 3.77 -30.83 -13.19
CA GLN A 206 2.84 -29.87 -12.58
C GLN A 206 3.51 -29.20 -11.39
N PRO A 207 3.47 -27.85 -11.26
CA PRO A 207 4.06 -27.15 -10.14
C PRO A 207 3.52 -27.68 -8.81
N ALA A 208 4.44 -28.10 -7.94
CA ALA A 208 4.11 -28.49 -6.57
C ALA A 208 5.14 -27.89 -5.62
N GLY A 209 4.74 -27.64 -4.39
CA GLY A 209 5.60 -27.04 -3.38
C GLY A 209 5.28 -27.60 -2.00
N PHE A 210 6.08 -27.19 -1.03
CA PHE A 210 5.95 -27.60 0.36
C PHE A 210 5.89 -26.40 1.28
N SER A 211 5.28 -26.59 2.43
CA SER A 211 5.14 -25.56 3.44
C SER A 211 6.47 -25.27 4.11
N LEU A 212 6.84 -23.98 4.18
CA LEU A 212 7.97 -23.51 4.98
C LEU A 212 7.86 -24.02 6.43
N PHE A 213 6.67 -23.90 7.03
CA PHE A 213 6.46 -24.32 8.41
C PHE A 213 6.24 -25.83 8.52
N LEU A 214 5.21 -26.34 7.83
CA LEU A 214 4.71 -27.70 8.08
C LEU A 214 5.61 -28.78 7.51
N ASP A 215 6.43 -28.47 6.51
CA ASP A 215 7.30 -29.46 5.88
C ASP A 215 8.77 -29.14 6.14
N LEU A 216 9.24 -27.94 5.75
CA LEU A 216 10.66 -27.63 5.84
C LEU A 216 11.13 -27.50 7.30
N LEU A 217 10.63 -26.51 8.03
CA LEU A 217 11.06 -26.25 9.42
C LEU A 217 10.67 -27.37 10.37
N ALA A 218 9.49 -27.97 10.18
CA ALA A 218 9.06 -29.13 10.95
C ALA A 218 10.02 -30.32 10.81
N SER A 219 10.59 -30.57 9.61
CA SER A 219 11.56 -31.67 9.41
C SER A 219 12.88 -31.48 10.17
N LEU A 220 13.23 -30.23 10.52
CA LEU A 220 14.50 -29.89 11.18
C LEU A 220 14.45 -30.01 12.71
N GLY A 221 13.27 -30.25 13.30
CA GLY A 221 13.15 -30.37 14.76
C GLY A 221 13.89 -31.59 15.31
N SER A 222 14.63 -31.44 16.41
CA SER A 222 15.48 -32.51 16.96
C SER A 222 14.72 -33.74 17.45
N ASP A 223 13.46 -33.57 17.86
CA ASP A 223 12.63 -34.63 18.46
C ASP A 223 11.60 -35.16 17.47
N VAL A 224 11.84 -34.98 16.17
CA VAL A 224 10.93 -35.38 15.11
C VAL A 224 11.42 -36.68 14.50
N ASP A 225 10.74 -37.78 14.82
CA ASP A 225 10.99 -39.07 14.19
C ASP A 225 10.36 -39.15 12.79
N LEU A 226 10.97 -39.97 11.92
CA LEU A 226 10.53 -40.09 10.53
C LEU A 226 9.09 -40.60 10.42
N GLU A 227 8.68 -41.55 11.26
CA GLU A 227 7.35 -42.16 11.20
C GLU A 227 6.27 -41.14 11.57
N SER A 228 6.43 -40.40 12.67
CA SER A 228 5.49 -39.36 13.09
C SER A 228 5.43 -38.21 12.09
N PHE A 229 6.57 -37.77 11.55
CA PHE A 229 6.61 -36.73 10.52
C PHE A 229 5.96 -37.21 9.21
N ALA A 230 6.17 -38.46 8.83
CA ALA A 230 5.59 -39.05 7.64
C ALA A 230 4.12 -39.45 7.82
N SER A 231 3.57 -39.48 9.04
CA SER A 231 2.19 -39.95 9.29
C SER A 231 1.09 -38.92 9.03
N SER A 232 1.44 -37.64 8.85
CA SER A 232 0.49 -36.54 8.64
C SER A 232 0.05 -36.16 7.19
N PRO A 233 0.53 -36.75 6.07
CA PRO A 233 0.09 -36.34 4.74
C PRO A 233 -1.25 -36.97 4.33
N ALA A 234 -1.99 -36.28 3.46
CA ALA A 234 -3.26 -36.74 2.92
C ALA A 234 -3.10 -37.74 1.75
N ASN A 235 -1.93 -37.80 1.09
CA ASN A 235 -1.65 -38.61 -0.11
C ASN A 235 -0.22 -39.19 -0.14
N ASP A 236 0.00 -40.25 -0.92
CA ASP A 236 1.30 -40.95 -1.08
C ASP A 236 2.43 -40.07 -1.66
N LYS A 237 2.11 -39.05 -2.48
CA LYS A 237 3.11 -38.12 -3.03
C LYS A 237 3.68 -37.19 -1.95
N ASP A 238 2.82 -36.66 -1.09
CA ASP A 238 3.22 -35.80 0.04
C ASP A 238 4.03 -36.60 1.07
N LEU A 239 3.74 -37.89 1.21
CA LEU A 239 4.51 -38.83 2.02
C LEU A 239 5.95 -38.96 1.54
N GLN A 240 6.16 -39.25 0.24
CA GLN A 240 7.51 -39.35 -0.33
C GLN A 240 8.28 -38.04 -0.19
N PHE A 241 7.60 -36.92 -0.40
CA PHE A 241 8.15 -35.59 -0.28
C PHE A 241 8.70 -35.32 1.14
N ARG A 242 7.87 -35.56 2.16
CA ARG A 242 8.25 -35.37 3.57
C ARG A 242 9.35 -36.33 4.00
N GLN A 243 9.28 -37.59 3.59
CA GLN A 243 10.35 -38.55 3.88
C GLN A 243 11.68 -38.10 3.30
N GLN A 244 11.70 -37.59 2.07
CA GLN A 244 12.92 -37.15 1.42
C GLN A 244 13.48 -35.86 2.03
N LEU A 245 12.62 -34.90 2.42
CA LEU A 245 13.02 -33.73 3.19
C LEU A 245 13.70 -34.13 4.50
N TRP A 246 13.08 -35.02 5.28
CA TRP A 246 13.63 -35.48 6.55
C TRP A 246 14.99 -36.16 6.35
N ARG A 247 15.11 -37.11 5.42
CA ARG A 247 16.40 -37.79 5.14
C ARG A 247 17.51 -36.84 4.68
N SER A 248 17.14 -35.79 3.94
CA SER A 248 18.11 -34.88 3.33
C SER A 248 18.61 -33.80 4.30
N LEU A 249 17.77 -33.38 5.25
CA LEU A 249 18.01 -32.19 6.09
C LEU A 249 18.06 -32.47 7.60
N HIS A 250 17.27 -33.43 8.10
CA HIS A 250 17.20 -33.73 9.53
C HIS A 250 18.57 -34.20 10.05
N GLY A 251 19.01 -33.65 11.19
CA GLY A 251 20.34 -33.91 11.76
C GLY A 251 21.52 -33.38 10.95
N ARG A 252 21.28 -32.68 9.83
CA ARG A 252 22.31 -32.05 8.97
C ARG A 252 22.22 -30.53 8.98
N ILE A 253 21.07 -29.99 9.36
CA ILE A 253 20.83 -28.57 9.61
C ILE A 253 20.27 -28.41 11.01
N ARG A 254 20.98 -27.67 11.86
CA ARG A 254 20.53 -27.33 13.20
C ARG A 254 19.57 -26.15 13.16
N LEU A 255 18.34 -26.35 13.64
CA LEU A 255 17.32 -25.31 13.77
C LEU A 255 17.36 -24.66 15.16
N THR A 256 17.58 -23.34 15.22
CA THR A 256 17.63 -22.55 16.46
C THR A 256 16.63 -21.40 16.38
N ALA A 257 15.88 -21.15 17.44
CA ALA A 257 14.97 -20.01 17.53
C ALA A 257 15.52 -18.94 18.46
N VAL A 258 15.48 -17.68 18.01
CA VAL A 258 15.75 -16.52 18.87
C VAL A 258 14.43 -15.85 19.20
N VAL A 259 14.09 -15.86 20.48
CA VAL A 259 12.82 -15.33 20.99
C VAL A 259 12.98 -13.84 21.26
N ALA A 260 12.10 -13.03 20.66
CA ALA A 260 11.95 -11.62 20.98
C ALA A 260 11.14 -11.49 22.28
N GLU A 261 11.67 -10.73 23.22
CA GLU A 261 11.03 -10.51 24.52
C GLU A 261 9.88 -9.51 24.41
N PRO A 262 8.95 -9.45 25.40
CA PRO A 262 7.87 -8.48 25.41
C PRO A 262 8.35 -7.02 25.36
N GLU A 263 9.56 -6.74 25.83
CA GLU A 263 10.17 -5.39 25.79
C GLU A 263 10.79 -5.07 24.42
N ASP A 264 11.13 -6.11 23.64
CA ASP A 264 11.57 -5.98 22.24
C ASP A 264 10.36 -5.74 21.29
N GLN A 265 9.12 -5.64 21.81
CA GLN A 265 7.86 -5.72 21.06
C GLN A 265 7.69 -4.64 19.99
N CYS A 266 8.04 -5.02 18.78
CA CYS A 266 7.74 -4.24 17.60
C CYS A 266 7.45 -5.19 16.42
N HIS A 267 6.65 -6.24 16.63
CA HIS A 267 6.27 -7.14 15.55
C HIS A 267 4.76 -7.36 15.54
N HIS A 268 4.14 -7.07 14.41
CA HIS A 268 2.74 -7.30 14.16
C HIS A 268 2.60 -8.42 13.14
N TYR A 269 1.69 -9.34 13.42
CA TYR A 269 1.28 -10.36 12.47
C TYR A 269 0.05 -9.82 11.72
N VAL A 270 0.19 -9.63 10.41
CA VAL A 270 -0.82 -8.98 9.58
C VAL A 270 -1.21 -9.91 8.44
N ARG A 271 -2.03 -10.91 8.77
CA ARG A 271 -2.56 -11.91 7.84
C ARG A 271 -3.96 -11.55 7.38
N THR A 272 -4.80 -11.06 8.28
CA THR A 272 -6.19 -10.72 7.98
C THR A 272 -6.40 -9.23 7.90
N THR A 273 -7.44 -8.86 7.17
CA THR A 273 -7.98 -7.51 7.19
C THR A 273 -8.25 -6.99 8.60
N GLN A 274 -8.78 -7.83 9.48
CA GLN A 274 -9.08 -7.46 10.86
C GLN A 274 -7.79 -7.15 11.64
N GLU A 275 -6.75 -7.97 11.49
CA GLU A 275 -5.44 -7.74 12.10
C GLU A 275 -4.79 -6.45 11.57
N PHE A 276 -4.99 -6.13 10.27
CA PHE A 276 -4.54 -4.86 9.69
C PHE A 276 -5.27 -3.65 10.30
N VAL A 277 -6.60 -3.73 10.48
CA VAL A 277 -7.36 -2.69 11.20
C VAL A 277 -6.83 -2.51 12.62
N THR A 278 -6.58 -3.62 13.33
CA THR A 278 -6.03 -3.57 14.69
C THR A 278 -4.64 -2.94 14.73
N LEU A 279 -3.78 -3.24 13.75
CA LEU A 279 -2.48 -2.57 13.59
C LEU A 279 -2.67 -1.06 13.45
N LEU A 280 -3.54 -0.62 12.54
CA LEU A 280 -3.79 0.82 12.32
C LEU A 280 -4.31 1.51 13.58
N SER A 281 -5.28 0.91 14.27
CA SER A 281 -5.79 1.46 15.53
C SER A 281 -4.72 1.54 16.63
N SER A 282 -3.79 0.58 16.68
CA SER A 282 -2.67 0.60 17.64
C SER A 282 -1.65 1.70 17.35
N LEU A 283 -1.38 1.97 16.06
CA LEU A 283 -0.51 3.04 15.62
C LEU A 283 -1.13 4.42 15.89
N GLU A 284 -2.45 4.55 15.74
CA GLU A 284 -3.18 5.78 16.05
C GLU A 284 -3.22 6.10 17.55
N GLY A 285 -3.35 5.08 18.41
CA GLY A 285 -3.34 5.24 19.87
C GLY A 285 -2.02 5.80 20.43
N SER A 286 -0.92 5.63 19.69
CA SER A 286 0.41 6.13 20.05
C SER A 286 0.64 7.60 19.66
N ARG A 287 -0.31 8.24 18.97
CA ARG A 287 -0.21 9.64 18.52
C ARG A 287 -0.68 10.63 19.60
N GLY A 288 0.16 11.64 19.89
CA GLY A 288 -0.24 12.81 20.67
C GLY A 288 -1.33 13.64 19.96
N ALA A 289 -2.12 14.39 20.73
CA ALA A 289 -3.25 15.17 20.23
C ALA A 289 -2.88 16.22 19.17
N ASP A 290 -1.68 16.81 19.23
CA ASP A 290 -1.25 17.91 18.36
C ASP A 290 -0.88 17.49 16.92
N THR A 291 -0.50 16.22 16.70
CA THR A 291 -0.15 15.69 15.36
C THR A 291 -1.36 15.37 14.48
N ARG A 292 -2.58 15.34 15.05
CA ARG A 292 -3.82 14.89 14.36
C ARG A 292 -4.27 15.82 13.24
N ASN A 293 -3.99 17.12 13.34
CA ASN A 293 -4.37 18.10 12.32
C ASN A 293 -3.41 18.11 11.12
N GLN A 294 -2.15 17.69 11.30
CA GLN A 294 -1.18 17.60 10.22
C GLN A 294 -1.39 16.33 9.39
N THR A 295 -1.75 15.20 10.00
CA THR A 295 -1.91 13.92 9.29
C THR A 295 -3.06 13.91 8.28
N GLN A 296 -4.11 14.73 8.49
CA GLN A 296 -5.18 14.91 7.50
C GLN A 296 -4.71 15.55 6.19
N LEU A 297 -3.61 16.32 6.19
CA LEU A 297 -3.03 16.90 4.98
C LEU A 297 -2.19 15.88 4.18
N PHE A 298 -1.72 14.80 4.83
CA PHE A 298 -0.76 13.86 4.24
C PHE A 298 -1.37 12.55 3.72
N GLN A 299 -2.66 12.28 3.94
CA GLN A 299 -3.21 10.94 3.74
C GLN A 299 -4.24 10.85 2.58
N ALA A 300 -5.09 11.85 2.31
CA ALA A 300 -5.98 11.83 1.14
C ALA A 300 -6.43 13.21 0.65
N TYR A 301 -6.80 13.29 -0.62
CA TYR A 301 -7.48 14.46 -1.17
C TYR A 301 -9.00 14.26 -1.17
N VAL A 302 -9.72 15.23 -0.64
CA VAL A 302 -11.19 15.31 -0.68
C VAL A 302 -11.54 16.56 -1.47
N ASP A 303 -12.12 16.39 -2.65
CA ASP A 303 -12.74 17.48 -3.38
C ASP A 303 -14.05 17.85 -2.67
N SER A 304 -14.08 19.01 -2.03
CA SER A 304 -15.30 19.54 -1.42
C SER A 304 -15.94 20.52 -2.39
N PRO A 305 -17.20 20.32 -2.81
CA PRO A 305 -17.88 21.33 -3.60
C PRO A 305 -18.19 22.54 -2.69
N THR A 306 -17.53 23.67 -3.00
CA THR A 306 -17.79 25.07 -2.63
C THR A 306 -16.89 25.71 -1.55
N SER A 307 -16.03 26.64 -1.98
CA SER A 307 -16.22 28.06 -1.62
C SER A 307 -15.68 28.96 -2.73
N GLY A 308 -16.59 29.58 -3.49
CA GLY A 308 -16.25 30.78 -4.23
C GLY A 308 -16.19 31.95 -3.25
N LYS A 309 -15.08 32.70 -3.29
CA LYS A 309 -14.87 34.02 -2.68
C LYS A 309 -15.29 34.17 -1.21
N GLN A 310 -14.32 34.06 -0.29
CA GLN A 310 -14.34 34.87 0.94
C GLN A 310 -13.09 35.75 1.01
N THR A 311 -13.32 37.02 0.72
CA THR A 311 -12.42 38.14 1.00
C THR A 311 -12.28 38.34 2.52
N SER A 312 -11.04 38.44 2.99
CA SER A 312 -10.53 39.12 4.19
C SER A 312 -11.47 39.35 5.41
N ARG A 313 -11.01 38.95 6.60
CA ARG A 313 -10.49 39.88 7.64
C ARG A 313 -10.03 39.12 8.89
N ARG A 314 -8.81 39.44 9.34
CA ARG A 314 -8.31 39.18 10.70
C ARG A 314 -9.23 39.86 11.74
N SER A 315 -9.58 39.14 12.82
CA SER A 315 -9.75 39.65 14.20
C SER A 315 -10.45 38.58 15.04
N GLY A 316 -9.86 38.22 16.19
CA GLY A 316 -10.43 37.22 17.10
C GLY A 316 -11.69 37.67 17.83
N PHE A 317 -12.46 36.71 18.32
CA PHE A 317 -13.10 36.65 19.66
C PHE A 317 -13.89 35.32 19.79
N ARG A 318 -13.97 34.83 21.02
CA ARG A 318 -14.61 33.57 21.43
C ARG A 318 -16.13 33.53 21.20
N ASP A 319 -16.61 32.28 21.14
CA ASP A 319 -17.96 31.76 21.46
C ASP A 319 -19.19 32.35 20.76
N ALA A 320 -19.86 31.51 19.96
CA ALA A 320 -21.28 31.15 20.14
C ALA A 320 -21.75 30.25 18.98
N CYS A 321 -22.08 29.00 19.31
CA CYS A 321 -22.79 28.06 18.44
C CYS A 321 -24.11 28.65 17.96
N HIS A 322 -24.49 28.47 16.69
CA HIS A 322 -25.88 28.12 16.29
C HIS A 322 -25.91 27.59 14.83
N SER A 323 -26.28 26.31 14.70
CA SER A 323 -26.87 25.64 13.53
C SER A 323 -26.23 25.88 12.16
N MET A 324 -25.25 25.06 11.79
CA MET A 324 -24.88 24.81 10.39
C MET A 324 -25.51 23.51 9.88
N PRO A 325 -26.02 23.44 8.64
CA PRO A 325 -26.52 22.19 8.06
C PRO A 325 -25.37 21.19 7.87
N GLU A 326 -25.68 19.90 8.05
CA GLU A 326 -24.77 18.74 8.07
C GLU A 326 -23.77 18.67 6.89
N GLU A 327 -22.58 19.23 7.09
CA GLU A 327 -21.38 18.86 6.35
C GLU A 327 -20.61 17.79 7.13
N ALA A 328 -20.61 16.55 6.65
CA ALA A 328 -19.60 15.57 7.04
C ALA A 328 -19.08 14.94 5.74
N ARG A 329 -17.87 15.27 5.24
CA ARG A 329 -16.54 15.41 5.87
C ARG A 329 -16.08 14.06 6.42
N VAL A 330 -14.94 13.60 5.90
CA VAL A 330 -14.26 12.39 6.36
C VAL A 330 -14.13 12.46 7.89
N HIS A 331 -14.63 11.44 8.58
CA HIS A 331 -14.56 11.38 10.03
C HIS A 331 -13.10 11.43 10.50
N SER A 332 -12.84 12.05 11.65
CA SER A 332 -11.46 12.27 12.13
C SER A 332 -10.69 10.99 12.43
N SER A 333 -11.38 9.87 12.67
CA SER A 333 -10.80 8.54 12.87
C SER A 333 -10.83 7.65 11.62
N ALA A 334 -11.25 8.17 10.47
CA ALA A 334 -11.14 7.44 9.21
C ALA A 334 -9.72 7.59 8.63
N CYS A 335 -9.22 6.51 8.05
CA CYS A 335 -7.89 6.45 7.45
C CYS A 335 -8.06 6.37 5.94
N VAL A 336 -7.74 7.44 5.22
CA VAL A 336 -7.80 7.47 3.76
C VAL A 336 -6.37 7.65 3.27
N VAL A 337 -5.80 6.67 2.57
CA VAL A 337 -4.38 6.64 2.17
C VAL A 337 -4.27 6.41 0.67
N ASN A 338 -3.39 7.15 -0.01
CA ASN A 338 -3.18 7.02 -1.46
C ASN A 338 -4.51 6.95 -2.24
N SER A 339 -5.44 7.85 -1.92
CA SER A 339 -6.79 7.79 -2.47
C SER A 339 -7.30 9.18 -2.78
N VAL A 340 -8.19 9.25 -3.77
CA VAL A 340 -8.82 10.48 -4.24
C VAL A 340 -10.32 10.36 -4.10
N LEU A 341 -10.92 11.31 -3.39
CA LEU A 341 -12.35 11.39 -3.17
C LEU A 341 -12.91 12.61 -3.92
N TRP A 342 -13.84 12.38 -4.83
CA TRP A 342 -14.46 13.37 -5.70
C TRP A 342 -15.90 13.65 -5.29
N GLY A 343 -16.34 14.90 -5.41
CA GLY A 343 -17.73 15.27 -5.14
C GLY A 343 -18.15 15.05 -3.68
N ILE A 344 -19.39 14.60 -3.46
CA ILE A 344 -19.95 14.49 -2.10
C ILE A 344 -19.66 13.11 -1.51
N CYS A 345 -18.48 12.95 -0.89
CA CYS A 345 -18.10 11.73 -0.19
C CYS A 345 -18.34 11.81 1.33
N ARG A 346 -19.01 10.80 1.92
CA ARG A 346 -19.20 10.66 3.37
C ARG A 346 -18.47 9.41 3.88
N VAL A 347 -17.48 9.60 4.74
CA VAL A 347 -16.64 8.52 5.25
C VAL A 347 -16.78 8.47 6.77
N ALA A 348 -17.37 7.39 7.29
CA ALA A 348 -17.66 7.22 8.71
C ALA A 348 -16.43 6.84 9.54
N ALA A 349 -16.58 6.80 10.87
CA ALA A 349 -15.50 6.49 11.80
C ALA A 349 -14.82 5.14 11.53
N ASN A 350 -13.51 5.07 11.78
CA ASN A 350 -12.71 3.85 11.74
C ASN A 350 -12.72 3.11 10.39
N SER A 351 -13.17 3.77 9.33
CA SER A 351 -13.15 3.23 7.98
C SER A 351 -11.80 3.46 7.31
N ILE A 352 -11.40 2.56 6.42
CA ILE A 352 -10.12 2.60 5.72
C ILE A 352 -10.37 2.65 4.22
N ILE A 353 -9.77 3.60 3.54
CA ILE A 353 -9.81 3.69 2.08
C ILE A 353 -8.37 3.75 1.60
N GLU A 354 -7.96 2.78 0.79
CA GLU A 354 -6.59 2.70 0.27
C GLU A 354 -6.57 2.51 -1.24
N SER A 355 -5.63 3.18 -1.90
CA SER A 355 -5.37 3.03 -3.36
C SER A 355 -6.64 3.11 -4.21
N SER A 356 -7.54 4.03 -3.87
CA SER A 356 -8.89 4.08 -4.44
C SER A 356 -9.24 5.47 -4.98
N SER A 357 -10.03 5.51 -6.05
CA SER A 357 -10.65 6.73 -6.57
C SER A 357 -12.16 6.58 -6.50
N LEU A 358 -12.83 7.42 -5.70
CA LEU A 358 -14.27 7.34 -5.44
C LEU A 358 -14.94 8.69 -5.73
N GLU A 359 -16.18 8.66 -6.23
CA GLU A 359 -16.97 9.86 -6.55
C GLU A 359 -18.39 9.76 -5.96
N ASP A 360 -18.86 10.77 -5.23
CA ASP A 360 -20.22 10.81 -4.68
C ASP A 360 -20.59 9.56 -3.82
N CYS A 361 -19.63 9.03 -3.05
CA CYS A 361 -19.77 7.76 -2.32
C CYS A 361 -20.04 7.91 -0.81
N THR A 362 -20.69 6.91 -0.20
CA THR A 362 -20.83 6.78 1.26
C THR A 362 -20.15 5.51 1.77
N VAL A 363 -19.35 5.64 2.84
CA VAL A 363 -18.62 4.53 3.46
C VAL A 363 -19.00 4.45 4.94
N GLY A 364 -19.59 3.32 5.32
CA GLY A 364 -20.03 3.00 6.67
C GLY A 364 -18.89 2.79 7.66
N GLU A 365 -19.26 2.73 8.94
CA GLU A 365 -18.29 2.64 10.05
C GLU A 365 -17.49 1.33 10.00
N GLY A 366 -16.18 1.42 10.22
CA GLY A 366 -15.32 0.23 10.25
C GLY A 366 -15.22 -0.50 8.91
N SER A 367 -15.59 0.12 7.79
CA SER A 367 -15.54 -0.49 6.45
C SER A 367 -14.23 -0.22 5.74
N ILE A 368 -13.87 -1.09 4.80
CA ILE A 368 -12.58 -1.00 4.10
C ILE A 368 -12.78 -1.05 2.60
N CYS A 369 -12.21 -0.07 1.91
CA CYS A 369 -12.25 0.08 0.46
C CYS A 369 -10.82 0.04 -0.09
N THR A 370 -10.52 -0.93 -0.95
CA THR A 370 -9.17 -1.12 -1.49
C THR A 370 -9.21 -1.22 -3.01
N GLY A 371 -8.34 -0.48 -3.71
CA GLY A 371 -8.15 -0.63 -5.16
C GLY A 371 -9.34 -0.22 -6.02
N LEU A 372 -10.30 0.53 -5.48
CA LEU A 372 -11.55 0.84 -6.20
C LEU A 372 -11.29 1.87 -7.30
N LYS A 373 -11.61 1.50 -8.55
CA LYS A 373 -11.23 2.25 -9.75
C LYS A 373 -12.39 3.13 -10.24
N ARG A 374 -12.37 4.41 -9.83
CA ARG A 374 -13.31 5.48 -10.26
C ARG A 374 -14.79 5.08 -10.11
N LEU A 375 -15.15 4.56 -8.94
CA LEU A 375 -16.54 4.18 -8.66
C LEU A 375 -17.36 5.40 -8.24
N ARG A 376 -18.53 5.57 -8.86
CA ARG A 376 -19.48 6.64 -8.53
C ARG A 376 -20.72 6.14 -7.80
N GLY A 377 -21.17 6.89 -6.79
CA GLY A 377 -22.46 6.64 -6.13
C GLY A 377 -22.50 5.35 -5.32
N LEU A 378 -21.34 4.90 -4.84
CA LEU A 378 -21.20 3.67 -4.07
C LEU A 378 -21.69 3.88 -2.63
N GLU A 379 -22.49 2.94 -2.13
CA GLU A 379 -22.90 2.87 -0.72
C GLU A 379 -22.30 1.62 -0.07
N VAL A 380 -21.29 1.80 0.78
CA VAL A 380 -20.62 0.70 1.50
C VAL A 380 -21.18 0.61 2.92
N PRO A 381 -21.83 -0.50 3.31
CA PRO A 381 -22.34 -0.70 4.67
C PRO A 381 -21.22 -0.79 5.70
N SER A 382 -21.53 -0.61 6.98
CA SER A 382 -20.57 -0.76 8.09
C SER A 382 -19.99 -2.18 8.20
N HIS A 383 -18.70 -2.27 8.53
CA HIS A 383 -17.91 -3.51 8.69
C HIS A 383 -17.79 -4.39 7.43
N VAL A 384 -17.93 -3.78 6.25
CA VAL A 384 -17.75 -4.45 4.95
C VAL A 384 -16.38 -4.13 4.39
N SER A 385 -15.71 -5.15 3.86
CA SER A 385 -14.49 -5.06 3.05
C SER A 385 -14.87 -5.17 1.57
N LEU A 386 -14.65 -4.10 0.82
CA LEU A 386 -14.80 -4.03 -0.63
C LEU A 386 -13.43 -3.85 -1.28
N GLN A 387 -13.09 -4.76 -2.19
CA GLN A 387 -11.82 -4.72 -2.92
C GLN A 387 -12.06 -4.96 -4.40
N GLN A 388 -11.44 -4.15 -5.26
CA GLN A 388 -11.40 -4.41 -6.69
C GLN A 388 -10.01 -4.91 -7.07
N VAL A 389 -9.94 -5.94 -7.91
CA VAL A 389 -8.69 -6.57 -8.36
C VAL A 389 -8.72 -6.73 -9.87
N SER A 390 -7.69 -6.25 -10.58
CA SER A 390 -7.52 -6.48 -12.01
C SER A 390 -7.16 -7.92 -12.31
N LEU A 391 -7.67 -8.43 -13.42
CA LEU A 391 -7.42 -9.79 -13.85
C LEU A 391 -6.61 -9.79 -15.15
N LEU A 392 -5.66 -10.72 -15.25
CA LEU A 392 -4.98 -11.10 -16.48
C LEU A 392 -6.03 -11.53 -17.51
N SER A 393 -5.99 -10.88 -18.67
CA SER A 393 -6.97 -11.07 -19.74
C SER A 393 -6.27 -11.04 -21.09
N ASP A 394 -6.58 -12.02 -21.95
CA ASP A 394 -6.14 -12.03 -23.36
C ASP A 394 -6.95 -11.05 -24.23
N LYS A 395 -7.98 -10.41 -23.66
CA LYS A 395 -8.84 -9.45 -24.38
C LYS A 395 -8.26 -8.04 -24.28
N GLU A 396 -8.47 -7.24 -25.32
CA GLU A 396 -8.02 -5.83 -25.40
C GLU A 396 -8.60 -4.93 -24.29
N ALA A 397 -9.72 -5.31 -23.66
CA ALA A 397 -10.36 -4.53 -22.61
C ALA A 397 -9.94 -5.02 -21.20
N PRO A 398 -9.59 -4.11 -20.28
CA PRO A 398 -9.27 -4.46 -18.90
C PRO A 398 -10.48 -5.01 -18.16
N ILE A 399 -10.27 -6.10 -17.43
CA ILE A 399 -11.31 -6.80 -16.67
C ILE A 399 -10.90 -6.81 -15.20
N GLY A 400 -11.83 -6.48 -14.33
CA GLY A 400 -11.66 -6.56 -12.88
C GLY A 400 -12.59 -7.59 -12.23
N CYS A 401 -12.32 -7.88 -10.96
CA CYS A 401 -13.20 -8.62 -10.08
C CYS A 401 -13.46 -7.80 -8.83
N LEU A 402 -14.72 -7.74 -8.41
CA LEU A 402 -15.11 -7.07 -7.17
C LEU A 402 -15.32 -8.11 -6.06
N ILE A 403 -14.51 -8.00 -5.02
CA ILE A 403 -14.52 -8.86 -3.84
C ILE A 403 -15.25 -8.13 -2.72
N THR A 404 -16.31 -8.73 -2.22
CA THR A 404 -17.08 -8.22 -1.08
C THR A 404 -17.08 -9.25 0.04
N LEU A 405 -16.59 -8.86 1.21
CA LEU A 405 -16.49 -9.72 2.40
C LEU A 405 -16.88 -8.93 3.65
N MET A 406 -17.36 -9.60 4.70
CA MET A 406 -17.39 -9.00 6.04
C MET A 406 -16.02 -9.15 6.70
N LEU A 407 -15.65 -8.22 7.59
CA LEU A 407 -14.35 -8.27 8.29
C LEU A 407 -14.12 -9.56 9.09
N GLY A 408 -15.20 -10.21 9.54
CA GLY A 408 -15.15 -11.47 10.28
C GLY A 408 -15.14 -12.74 9.42
N ASP A 409 -15.29 -12.66 8.09
CA ASP A 409 -15.31 -13.85 7.25
C ASP A 409 -13.87 -14.37 7.02
N GLU A 410 -13.59 -15.61 7.45
CA GLU A 410 -12.27 -16.21 7.33
C GLU A 410 -12.13 -17.12 6.10
N ALA A 411 -11.39 -16.66 5.08
CA ALA A 411 -11.09 -17.46 3.89
C ALA A 411 -10.19 -18.70 4.14
N LYS A 412 -9.56 -18.82 5.32
CA LYS A 412 -8.67 -19.93 5.74
C LYS A 412 -9.40 -21.02 6.56
N GLN A 413 -10.68 -20.87 6.95
CA GLN A 413 -11.40 -21.98 7.58
C GLN A 413 -11.60 -23.09 6.55
N GLU A 414 -10.90 -24.21 6.75
CA GLU A 414 -11.03 -25.42 5.93
C GLU A 414 -12.29 -26.23 6.30
N GLU A 415 -13.02 -25.78 7.32
CA GLU A 415 -14.22 -26.43 7.84
C GLU A 415 -15.47 -25.98 7.07
N THR A 416 -16.44 -26.90 6.97
CA THR A 416 -17.71 -26.71 6.26
C THR A 416 -18.70 -25.80 6.98
N ASP A 417 -18.35 -25.31 8.17
CA ASP A 417 -19.13 -24.43 9.05
C ASP A 417 -18.78 -22.94 8.93
N GLY A 418 -17.96 -22.57 7.93
CA GLY A 418 -17.56 -21.19 7.71
C GLY A 418 -18.72 -20.22 7.42
N SER A 419 -18.44 -18.92 7.50
CA SER A 419 -19.40 -17.85 7.23
C SER A 419 -19.12 -17.12 5.92
N PHE A 420 -20.17 -16.53 5.35
CA PHE A 420 -20.05 -15.51 4.32
C PHE A 420 -21.05 -14.38 4.60
N LEU A 421 -20.57 -13.14 4.55
CA LEU A 421 -21.28 -11.93 4.93
C LEU A 421 -21.85 -11.99 6.35
N GLY A 422 -21.09 -12.62 7.27
CA GLY A 422 -21.47 -12.76 8.67
C GLY A 422 -22.65 -13.73 8.92
N GLN A 423 -22.99 -14.58 7.95
CA GLN A 423 -24.03 -15.61 8.07
C GLN A 423 -23.45 -16.99 7.80
N SER A 424 -24.05 -18.04 8.38
CA SER A 424 -23.69 -19.42 8.07
C SER A 424 -24.03 -19.75 6.60
N TRP A 425 -23.35 -20.74 6.02
CA TRP A 425 -23.69 -21.21 4.67
C TRP A 425 -25.14 -21.69 4.56
N GLU A 426 -25.70 -22.30 5.61
CA GLU A 426 -27.08 -22.79 5.62
C GLU A 426 -28.09 -21.63 5.55
N ASP A 427 -27.87 -20.60 6.36
CA ASP A 427 -28.72 -19.41 6.37
C ASP A 427 -28.62 -18.65 5.04
N LEU A 428 -27.41 -18.51 4.51
CA LEU A 428 -27.18 -17.87 3.21
C LEU A 428 -27.91 -18.60 2.08
N LEU A 429 -27.78 -19.93 2.00
CA LEU A 429 -28.44 -20.74 0.96
C LEU A 429 -29.98 -20.65 1.08
N ARG A 430 -30.51 -20.67 2.30
CA ARG A 430 -31.94 -20.52 2.58
C ARG A 430 -32.45 -19.14 2.14
N ASP A 431 -31.72 -18.08 2.46
CA ASP A 431 -32.14 -16.71 2.20
C ASP A 431 -32.01 -16.35 0.71
N THR A 432 -30.87 -16.71 0.10
CA THR A 432 -30.59 -16.45 -1.33
C THR A 432 -31.32 -17.41 -2.28
N GLY A 433 -31.76 -18.57 -1.77
CA GLY A 433 -32.42 -19.62 -2.56
C GLY A 433 -31.50 -20.28 -3.59
N LEU A 434 -30.19 -20.29 -3.30
CA LEU A 434 -29.14 -20.90 -4.11
C LEU A 434 -28.91 -22.35 -3.68
N SER A 435 -28.45 -23.17 -4.63
CA SER A 435 -27.97 -24.51 -4.33
C SER A 435 -26.46 -24.51 -4.11
N GLN A 436 -25.95 -25.56 -3.47
CA GLN A 436 -24.51 -25.74 -3.29
C GLN A 436 -23.79 -25.85 -4.65
N ASP A 437 -24.43 -26.43 -5.66
CA ASP A 437 -23.85 -26.59 -6.99
C ASP A 437 -23.79 -25.27 -7.79
N ASP A 438 -24.54 -24.25 -7.38
CA ASP A 438 -24.47 -22.89 -7.97
C ASP A 438 -23.23 -22.12 -7.49
N ILE A 439 -22.69 -22.48 -6.31
CA ILE A 439 -21.61 -21.77 -5.62
C ILE A 439 -20.28 -22.50 -5.78
N TRP A 440 -20.27 -23.81 -5.55
CA TRP A 440 -19.06 -24.63 -5.65
C TRP A 440 -19.07 -25.44 -6.95
N PRO A 441 -17.90 -25.65 -7.58
CA PRO A 441 -17.82 -26.53 -8.74
C PRO A 441 -18.27 -27.96 -8.36
N PRO A 442 -18.98 -28.66 -9.25
CA PRO A 442 -19.38 -30.04 -8.99
C PRO A 442 -18.13 -30.91 -8.80
N PRO A 443 -18.18 -31.93 -7.93
CA PRO A 443 -17.08 -32.87 -7.78
C PRO A 443 -16.76 -33.51 -9.14
N PRO A 444 -15.47 -33.72 -9.47
CA PRO A 444 -15.10 -34.31 -10.76
C PRO A 444 -15.80 -35.65 -10.93
N ALA A 445 -16.54 -35.82 -12.03
CA ALA A 445 -17.13 -37.10 -12.38
C ALA A 445 -16.01 -38.13 -12.52
N SER A 446 -16.17 -39.28 -11.87
CA SER A 446 -15.25 -40.42 -11.97
C SER A 446 -15.23 -40.93 -13.42
N THR A 447 -14.47 -40.26 -14.28
CA THR A 447 -14.08 -40.79 -15.58
C THR A 447 -12.94 -41.75 -15.33
N GLY A 448 -13.09 -43.00 -15.80
CA GLY A 448 -12.21 -44.14 -15.51
C GLY A 448 -10.82 -44.06 -16.13
N ALA A 449 -10.10 -42.96 -15.93
CA ALA A 449 -8.67 -42.84 -16.15
C ALA A 449 -8.00 -42.64 -14.78
N ALA A 450 -7.36 -43.70 -14.29
CA ALA A 450 -6.55 -43.66 -13.09
C ALA A 450 -5.42 -42.64 -13.28
N GLY A 451 -5.59 -41.43 -12.71
CA GLY A 451 -4.58 -40.38 -12.85
C GLY A 451 -5.01 -38.95 -12.57
N ALA A 452 -6.01 -38.68 -11.73
CA ALA A 452 -6.19 -37.37 -11.09
C ALA A 452 -7.10 -37.53 -9.86
N SER A 453 -6.67 -36.98 -8.74
CA SER A 453 -7.26 -37.09 -7.40
C SER A 453 -8.78 -36.86 -7.36
N GLY A 454 -9.56 -37.91 -7.08
CA GLY A 454 -10.99 -37.85 -6.77
C GLY A 454 -11.26 -37.30 -5.36
N ARG A 455 -10.85 -36.07 -5.07
CA ARG A 455 -11.29 -35.36 -3.86
C ARG A 455 -12.46 -34.43 -4.24
N PRO A 456 -13.62 -34.49 -3.55
CA PRO A 456 -14.62 -33.44 -3.71
C PRO A 456 -13.97 -32.10 -3.34
N CYS A 457 -14.19 -31.04 -4.14
CA CYS A 457 -13.67 -29.71 -3.81
C CYS A 457 -14.19 -29.31 -2.42
N PRO A 458 -13.31 -28.93 -1.47
CA PRO A 458 -13.75 -28.54 -0.14
C PRO A 458 -14.66 -27.31 -0.24
N ARG A 459 -15.86 -27.42 0.34
CA ARG A 459 -16.91 -26.40 0.31
C ARG A 459 -16.59 -25.26 1.28
N THR A 460 -15.55 -24.52 0.94
CA THR A 460 -15.01 -23.41 1.72
C THR A 460 -15.20 -22.11 0.95
N LEU A 461 -15.10 -20.97 1.64
CA LEU A 461 -15.15 -19.63 1.03
C LEU A 461 -14.09 -19.48 -0.07
N ARG A 462 -12.93 -20.11 0.12
CA ARG A 462 -11.81 -20.13 -0.82
C ARG A 462 -12.18 -20.60 -2.23
N PHE A 463 -13.05 -21.60 -2.34
CA PHE A 463 -13.43 -22.22 -3.61
C PHE A 463 -14.85 -21.85 -4.07
N ALA A 464 -15.55 -20.99 -3.32
CA ALA A 464 -16.89 -20.51 -3.63
C ALA A 464 -16.85 -19.47 -4.76
N ARG A 465 -17.55 -19.70 -5.87
CA ARG A 465 -17.62 -18.81 -7.05
C ARG A 465 -18.63 -17.68 -6.84
N LEU A 466 -18.30 -16.77 -5.93
CA LEU A 466 -19.20 -15.71 -5.47
C LEU A 466 -18.93 -14.34 -6.13
N PHE A 467 -17.70 -14.11 -6.62
CA PHE A 467 -17.25 -12.77 -6.97
C PHE A 467 -17.43 -12.51 -8.47
N PRO A 468 -18.17 -11.47 -8.87
CA PRO A 468 -18.43 -11.17 -10.27
C PRO A 468 -17.18 -10.64 -10.98
N VAL A 469 -17.03 -11.07 -12.22
CA VAL A 469 -16.08 -10.49 -13.18
C VAL A 469 -16.78 -9.34 -13.89
N VAL A 470 -16.14 -8.18 -13.91
CA VAL A 470 -16.71 -6.92 -14.38
C VAL A 470 -15.72 -6.25 -15.34
N PRO A 471 -16.17 -5.74 -16.51
CA PRO A 471 -15.33 -4.85 -17.31
C PRO A 471 -14.97 -3.63 -16.47
N CYS A 472 -13.71 -3.19 -16.51
CA CYS A 472 -13.31 -1.97 -15.80
C CYS A 472 -14.15 -0.76 -16.25
N GLU A 473 -14.50 -0.67 -17.54
CA GLU A 473 -15.32 0.41 -18.12
C GLU A 473 -16.81 0.38 -17.70
N GLU A 474 -17.39 -0.79 -17.41
CA GLU A 474 -18.81 -0.88 -16.99
C GLU A 474 -19.05 -0.29 -15.59
N LEU A 475 -18.00 -0.11 -14.81
CA LEU A 475 -18.01 0.58 -13.53
C LEU A 475 -17.72 2.09 -13.65
N GLU A 476 -17.18 2.53 -14.78
CA GLU A 476 -16.89 3.95 -15.12
C GLU A 476 -18.12 4.68 -15.72
N GLY A 477 -19.28 4.01 -15.81
CA GLY A 477 -20.45 4.48 -16.56
C GLY A 477 -21.25 5.66 -15.95
N GLY A 478 -20.83 6.90 -16.24
CA GLY A 478 -21.68 7.94 -16.88
C GLY A 478 -21.70 9.36 -16.26
N PRO A 479 -21.82 10.47 -17.05
CA PRO A 479 -21.72 10.65 -18.51
C PRO A 479 -20.32 11.16 -18.93
N GLY A 480 -19.94 10.90 -20.18
CA GLY A 480 -18.68 11.39 -20.74
C GLY A 480 -18.52 12.91 -20.70
N LEU A 481 -17.28 13.36 -20.48
CA LEU A 481 -16.88 14.71 -20.85
C LEU A 481 -17.19 14.92 -22.34
N PRO A 482 -17.84 16.04 -22.73
CA PRO A 482 -18.12 16.29 -24.13
C PRO A 482 -16.80 16.57 -24.86
N THR A 483 -16.45 15.70 -25.80
CA THR A 483 -15.56 16.08 -26.89
C THR A 483 -16.26 17.16 -27.69
N ALA A 484 -15.60 18.30 -27.81
CA ALA A 484 -16.11 19.49 -28.46
C ALA A 484 -16.28 19.25 -29.97
N SER A 485 -17.50 18.93 -30.42
CA SER A 485 -17.99 19.30 -31.75
C SER A 485 -19.44 18.87 -31.94
N SER A 486 -20.37 19.83 -31.86
CA SER A 486 -21.44 20.06 -32.86
C SER A 486 -22.65 20.73 -32.21
N SER A 487 -22.96 21.90 -32.73
CA SER A 487 -24.11 22.73 -32.44
C SER A 487 -25.42 22.10 -32.95
N SER A 488 -26.45 22.02 -32.10
CA SER A 488 -27.83 22.38 -32.48
C SER A 488 -28.76 22.37 -31.27
N THR A 489 -29.49 23.47 -31.15
CA THR A 489 -30.56 23.80 -30.20
C THR A 489 -31.78 22.87 -30.28
N SER A 490 -32.28 22.39 -29.13
CA SER A 490 -33.72 22.33 -28.86
C SER A 490 -34.00 22.14 -27.36
N SER A 491 -34.75 23.08 -26.81
CA SER A 491 -35.32 23.12 -25.46
C SER A 491 -36.23 21.92 -25.17
N GLY A 492 -36.00 21.24 -24.04
CA GLY A 492 -36.88 20.17 -23.56
C GLY A 492 -36.69 19.88 -22.07
N SER A 493 -37.57 20.45 -21.26
CA SER A 493 -37.99 20.09 -19.90
C SER A 493 -37.10 19.13 -19.07
N LEU A 494 -36.54 19.67 -17.99
CA LEU A 494 -36.04 18.90 -16.85
C LEU A 494 -37.12 17.93 -16.36
N ASN A 495 -36.83 16.63 -16.39
CA ASN A 495 -37.60 15.66 -15.61
C ASN A 495 -36.68 14.70 -14.84
N ARG A 496 -36.99 14.63 -13.53
CA ARG A 496 -36.40 13.80 -12.49
C ARG A 496 -36.39 12.31 -12.87
N ARG A 497 -35.42 11.59 -12.28
CA ARG A 497 -35.28 10.12 -12.16
C ARG A 497 -34.64 9.40 -13.36
N SER A 498 -33.31 9.51 -13.43
CA SER A 498 -32.47 8.38 -13.85
C SER A 498 -31.64 7.96 -12.65
N ARG A 499 -32.23 7.17 -11.74
CA ARG A 499 -31.43 6.38 -10.79
C ARG A 499 -30.71 5.34 -11.64
N SER A 500 -29.39 5.49 -11.75
CA SER A 500 -28.52 4.59 -12.49
C SER A 500 -28.80 3.13 -12.10
N ARG A 501 -28.90 2.24 -13.09
CA ARG A 501 -29.16 0.82 -12.90
C ARG A 501 -27.98 0.22 -12.15
N SER A 502 -28.19 -0.19 -10.90
CA SER A 502 -27.24 -0.91 -10.06
C SER A 502 -26.46 -1.98 -10.84
N SER A 503 -25.16 -1.75 -11.03
CA SER A 503 -24.25 -2.73 -11.61
C SER A 503 -24.33 -4.03 -10.81
N SER A 504 -24.39 -5.17 -11.51
CA SER A 504 -24.37 -6.50 -10.88
C SER A 504 -23.15 -6.75 -9.99
N ALA A 505 -22.12 -5.91 -10.13
CA ALA A 505 -20.90 -5.91 -9.34
C ALA A 505 -21.16 -5.73 -7.83
N LEU A 506 -22.08 -4.83 -7.47
CA LEU A 506 -22.29 -4.39 -6.08
C LEU A 506 -23.36 -5.19 -5.33
N LEU A 507 -23.76 -6.34 -5.88
CA LEU A 507 -24.90 -7.08 -5.38
C LEU A 507 -24.78 -7.51 -3.91
N TRP A 508 -23.59 -7.93 -3.51
CA TRP A 508 -23.33 -8.33 -2.13
C TRP A 508 -23.35 -7.15 -1.17
N ALA A 509 -22.83 -5.98 -1.57
CA ALA A 509 -22.90 -4.77 -0.77
C ALA A 509 -24.36 -4.33 -0.55
N GLU A 510 -25.15 -4.27 -1.63
CA GLU A 510 -26.58 -3.95 -1.56
C GLU A 510 -27.38 -4.96 -0.70
N TYR A 511 -27.03 -6.25 -0.77
CA TYR A 511 -27.65 -7.28 0.07
C TYR A 511 -27.36 -7.04 1.55
N VAL A 512 -26.11 -6.72 1.92
CA VAL A 512 -25.75 -6.43 3.32
C VAL A 512 -26.52 -5.21 3.82
N THR A 513 -26.61 -4.13 3.03
CA THR A 513 -27.43 -2.95 3.36
C THR A 513 -28.89 -3.36 3.63
N ALA A 514 -29.49 -4.10 2.70
CA ALA A 514 -30.88 -4.50 2.78
C ALA A 514 -31.19 -5.41 3.98
N MET A 515 -30.27 -6.29 4.38
CA MET A 515 -30.47 -7.19 5.50
C MET A 515 -30.35 -6.50 6.86
N ARG A 516 -29.47 -5.49 6.98
CA ARG A 516 -29.19 -4.81 8.26
C ARG A 516 -30.16 -3.68 8.59
N GLU A 517 -30.61 -2.93 7.59
CA GLU A 517 -31.34 -1.67 7.84
C GLU A 517 -32.87 -1.82 7.90
N GLU A 518 -33.43 -2.96 7.51
CA GLU A 518 -34.89 -3.12 7.37
C GLU A 518 -35.59 -3.94 8.48
N PRO A 519 -36.82 -3.55 8.87
CA PRO A 519 -37.66 -4.32 9.79
C PRO A 519 -38.05 -5.69 9.20
N ALA A 520 -38.29 -6.67 10.07
CA ALA A 520 -38.45 -8.09 9.71
C ALA A 520 -39.51 -8.38 8.64
N THR A 521 -40.58 -7.57 8.55
CA THR A 521 -41.66 -7.72 7.57
C THR A 521 -41.29 -7.25 6.16
N ALA A 522 -40.47 -6.20 6.04
CA ALA A 522 -39.94 -5.73 4.75
C ALA A 522 -38.84 -6.65 4.21
N ARG A 523 -38.06 -7.25 5.13
CA ARG A 523 -37.00 -8.21 4.83
C ARG A 523 -37.50 -9.40 4.00
N THR A 524 -38.64 -9.99 4.35
CA THR A 524 -39.21 -11.14 3.61
C THR A 524 -39.54 -10.81 2.15
N LEU A 525 -40.13 -9.64 1.90
CA LEU A 525 -40.52 -9.22 0.55
C LEU A 525 -39.30 -8.85 -0.32
N ARG A 526 -38.25 -8.29 0.30
CA ARG A 526 -36.95 -8.07 -0.36
C ARG A 526 -36.20 -9.38 -0.61
N LEU A 527 -36.24 -10.36 0.28
CA LEU A 527 -35.60 -11.66 0.07
C LEU A 527 -36.12 -12.35 -1.20
N ASP A 528 -37.42 -12.24 -1.50
CA ASP A 528 -37.97 -12.78 -2.75
C ASP A 528 -37.52 -12.01 -4.00
N LEU A 529 -37.36 -10.68 -3.90
CA LEU A 529 -36.75 -9.87 -4.97
C LEU A 529 -35.27 -10.24 -5.17
N TRP A 530 -34.53 -10.42 -4.07
CA TRP A 530 -33.14 -10.86 -4.07
C TRP A 530 -32.99 -12.22 -4.71
N ARG A 531 -33.80 -13.23 -4.34
CA ARG A 531 -33.80 -14.57 -4.94
C ARG A 531 -33.94 -14.52 -6.46
N ARG A 532 -34.84 -13.68 -6.97
CA ARG A 532 -35.02 -13.50 -8.43
C ARG A 532 -33.79 -12.85 -9.08
N ARG A 533 -33.26 -11.78 -8.46
CA ARG A 533 -32.09 -11.06 -8.95
C ARG A 533 -30.82 -11.92 -8.92
N TRP A 534 -30.61 -12.68 -7.85
CA TRP A 534 -29.52 -13.65 -7.70
C TRP A 534 -29.59 -14.73 -8.79
N ARG A 535 -30.73 -15.41 -8.97
CA ARG A 535 -30.85 -16.44 -10.02
C ARG A 535 -30.60 -15.91 -11.43
N GLN A 536 -31.04 -14.68 -11.72
CA GLN A 536 -30.80 -14.05 -13.01
C GLN A 536 -29.32 -13.70 -13.20
N LEU A 537 -28.70 -13.08 -12.20
CA LEU A 537 -27.30 -12.68 -12.27
C LEU A 537 -26.36 -13.88 -12.29
N LEU A 538 -26.65 -14.91 -11.50
CA LEU A 538 -25.80 -16.10 -11.43
C LEU A 538 -25.71 -16.85 -12.76
N ARG A 539 -26.72 -16.71 -13.63
CA ARG A 539 -26.74 -17.30 -14.96
C ARG A 539 -26.06 -16.45 -16.03
N CYS A 540 -25.98 -15.14 -15.81
CA CYS A 540 -25.53 -14.19 -16.83
C CYS A 540 -24.16 -13.58 -16.56
N THR A 541 -23.61 -13.72 -15.35
CA THR A 541 -22.28 -13.18 -15.00
C THR A 541 -21.26 -14.28 -14.78
N GLN A 542 -20.07 -14.09 -15.34
CA GLN A 542 -18.92 -14.94 -15.00
C GLN A 542 -18.50 -14.61 -13.56
N ARG A 543 -18.26 -15.66 -12.75
CA ARG A 543 -17.83 -15.52 -11.35
C ARG A 543 -16.59 -16.33 -11.08
N LEU A 544 -15.77 -15.80 -10.18
CA LEU A 544 -14.57 -16.43 -9.70
C LEU A 544 -14.67 -16.71 -8.22
N SER A 545 -13.94 -17.73 -7.80
CA SER A 545 -13.59 -17.97 -6.41
C SER A 545 -12.32 -17.22 -6.03
N LEU A 546 -12.09 -17.01 -4.73
CA LEU A 546 -10.81 -16.45 -4.26
C LEU A 546 -9.65 -17.25 -4.86
N SER A 547 -9.67 -18.59 -4.81
CA SER A 547 -8.63 -19.43 -5.41
C SER A 547 -8.35 -19.13 -6.89
N GLN A 548 -9.39 -18.82 -7.68
CA GLN A 548 -9.21 -18.44 -9.09
C GLN A 548 -8.69 -17.01 -9.25
N ILE A 549 -9.18 -16.07 -8.44
CA ILE A 549 -8.69 -14.69 -8.44
C ILE A 549 -7.19 -14.67 -8.16
N ALA A 550 -6.66 -15.49 -7.25
CA ALA A 550 -5.20 -15.58 -6.98
C ALA A 550 -4.38 -15.79 -8.24
N ARG A 551 -4.84 -16.72 -9.07
CA ARG A 551 -4.09 -17.17 -10.24
C ARG A 551 -4.25 -16.20 -11.40
N LEU A 552 -5.33 -15.44 -11.40
CA LEU A 552 -5.68 -14.53 -12.47
C LEU A 552 -5.40 -13.08 -12.11
N ALA A 553 -5.03 -12.74 -10.87
CA ALA A 553 -4.79 -11.36 -10.47
C ALA A 553 -3.59 -10.80 -11.23
N ASP A 554 -3.79 -9.64 -11.85
CA ASP A 554 -2.72 -8.89 -12.50
C ASP A 554 -2.06 -7.95 -11.50
N VAL A 555 -1.02 -8.46 -10.84
CA VAL A 555 -0.26 -7.70 -9.84
C VAL A 555 0.40 -6.46 -10.46
N GLY A 556 0.84 -6.55 -11.73
CA GLY A 556 1.44 -5.42 -12.44
C GLY A 556 0.44 -4.28 -12.59
N ALA A 557 -0.75 -4.58 -13.11
CA ALA A 557 -1.82 -3.60 -13.27
C ALA A 557 -2.30 -3.00 -11.93
N GLU A 558 -2.25 -3.75 -10.84
CA GLU A 558 -2.57 -3.21 -9.50
C GLU A 558 -1.50 -2.24 -8.99
N LEU A 559 -0.21 -2.53 -9.18
CA LEU A 559 0.88 -1.61 -8.82
C LEU A 559 0.85 -0.34 -9.69
N GLU A 560 0.61 -0.48 -10.99
CA GLU A 560 0.42 0.66 -11.91
C GLU A 560 -0.77 1.53 -11.48
N TRP A 561 -1.87 0.90 -11.04
CA TRP A 561 -3.02 1.63 -10.51
C TRP A 561 -2.69 2.39 -9.22
N GLN A 562 -1.98 1.76 -8.28
CA GLN A 562 -1.53 2.42 -7.06
C GLN A 562 -0.66 3.65 -7.37
N ASP A 563 0.24 3.53 -8.35
CA ASP A 563 1.10 4.62 -8.80
C ASP A 563 0.31 5.75 -9.48
N ALA A 564 -0.68 5.41 -10.31
CA ALA A 564 -1.54 6.38 -10.98
C ALA A 564 -2.39 7.17 -9.97
N VAL A 565 -2.98 6.51 -8.97
CA VAL A 565 -3.74 7.19 -7.91
C VAL A 565 -2.83 8.06 -7.05
N ALA A 566 -1.59 7.62 -6.77
CA ALA A 566 -0.60 8.43 -6.05
C ALA A 566 -0.26 9.70 -6.82
N ALA A 567 -0.03 9.59 -8.13
CA ALA A 567 0.23 10.72 -9.01
C ALA A 567 -0.94 11.73 -9.00
N GLU A 568 -2.17 11.23 -9.15
CA GLU A 568 -3.38 12.06 -9.11
C GLU A 568 -3.56 12.75 -7.75
N ALA A 569 -3.36 12.03 -6.65
CA ALA A 569 -3.41 12.58 -5.30
C ALA A 569 -2.32 13.64 -5.07
N ASN A 570 -1.10 13.41 -5.54
CA ASN A 570 0.03 14.34 -5.42
C ASN A 570 -0.21 15.65 -6.17
N VAL A 571 -0.75 15.57 -7.38
CA VAL A 571 -1.16 16.70 -8.22
C VAL A 571 -2.19 17.56 -7.50
N LEU A 572 -3.26 16.95 -6.99
CA LEU A 572 -4.34 17.64 -6.29
C LEU A 572 -3.87 18.24 -4.95
N ARG A 573 -3.07 17.48 -4.19
CA ARG A 573 -2.45 17.92 -2.93
C ARG A 573 -1.54 19.12 -3.16
N THR A 574 -0.71 19.09 -4.20
CA THR A 574 0.19 20.20 -4.54
C THR A 574 -0.59 21.47 -4.84
N ARG A 575 -1.66 21.37 -5.64
CA ARG A 575 -2.53 22.51 -5.95
C ARG A 575 -3.12 23.11 -4.67
N LYS A 576 -3.64 22.27 -3.76
CA LYS A 576 -4.20 22.70 -2.48
C LYS A 576 -3.15 23.39 -1.60
N LEU A 577 -1.97 22.80 -1.44
CA LEU A 577 -0.88 23.37 -0.64
C LEU A 577 -0.41 24.71 -1.18
N LEU A 578 -0.35 24.89 -2.51
CA LEU A 578 0.03 26.18 -3.08
C LEU A 578 -0.99 27.28 -2.82
N LEU A 579 -2.29 26.97 -2.90
CA LEU A 579 -3.37 27.96 -2.84
C LEU A 579 -3.82 28.26 -1.41
N GLU A 580 -3.89 27.24 -0.55
CA GLU A 580 -4.44 27.35 0.81
C GLU A 580 -3.36 27.47 1.89
N TYR A 581 -2.19 26.84 1.68
CA TYR A 581 -1.12 26.75 2.69
C TYR A 581 0.27 27.05 2.09
N PRO A 582 0.47 28.25 1.49
CA PRO A 582 1.67 28.59 0.74
C PRO A 582 2.98 28.57 1.55
N GLU A 583 2.91 28.44 2.87
CA GLU A 583 4.04 28.29 3.78
C GLU A 583 4.54 26.83 3.90
N LEU A 584 3.71 25.83 3.60
CA LEU A 584 4.06 24.43 3.81
C LEU A 584 4.96 23.89 2.69
N PRO A 585 6.01 23.11 3.00
CA PRO A 585 6.95 22.61 2.00
C PRO A 585 6.31 21.53 1.11
N ILE A 586 6.55 21.63 -0.20
CA ILE A 586 6.08 20.65 -1.20
C ILE A 586 7.19 19.73 -1.73
N GLY A 587 8.43 19.89 -1.24
CA GLY A 587 9.60 19.16 -1.75
C GLY A 587 9.48 17.64 -1.67
N HIS A 588 8.84 17.11 -0.62
CA HIS A 588 8.63 15.67 -0.48
C HIS A 588 7.72 15.09 -1.59
N ILE A 589 6.72 15.86 -2.07
CA ILE A 589 5.85 15.46 -3.18
C ILE A 589 6.64 15.49 -4.48
N LEU A 590 7.46 16.54 -4.67
CA LEU A 590 8.32 16.69 -5.82
C LEU A 590 9.32 15.52 -5.93
N ASP A 591 10.00 15.18 -4.84
CA ASP A 591 10.96 14.08 -4.78
C ASP A 591 10.29 12.74 -5.09
N ASP A 592 9.03 12.56 -4.68
CA ASP A 592 8.25 11.37 -4.99
C ASP A 592 7.91 11.27 -6.48
N GLU A 593 7.37 12.34 -7.06
CA GLU A 593 7.01 12.41 -8.48
C GLU A 593 8.23 12.22 -9.39
N VAL A 594 9.35 12.87 -9.08
CA VAL A 594 10.59 12.76 -9.85
C VAL A 594 11.16 11.34 -9.80
N ARG A 595 11.15 10.70 -8.62
CA ARG A 595 11.65 9.33 -8.45
C ARG A 595 10.91 8.32 -9.33
N HIS A 596 9.60 8.50 -9.48
CA HIS A 596 8.76 7.66 -10.32
C HIS A 596 8.68 8.14 -11.77
N GLY A 597 9.43 9.19 -12.14
CA GLY A 597 9.49 9.67 -13.51
C GLY A 597 8.24 10.45 -13.97
N ARG A 598 7.43 10.96 -13.03
CA ARG A 598 6.14 11.60 -13.31
C ARG A 598 6.26 13.11 -13.44
N TRP A 599 5.62 13.66 -14.47
CA TRP A 599 5.73 15.08 -14.85
C TRP A 599 4.49 15.92 -14.50
N GLY A 600 3.46 15.31 -13.88
CA GLY A 600 2.15 15.92 -13.67
C GLY A 600 2.16 17.21 -12.84
N LEU A 601 3.14 17.39 -11.95
CA LEU A 601 3.28 18.62 -11.16
C LEU A 601 3.51 19.87 -12.02
N LEU A 602 4.20 19.74 -13.16
CA LEU A 602 4.48 20.86 -14.04
C LEU A 602 3.21 21.53 -14.55
N ASP A 603 2.20 20.72 -14.90
CA ASP A 603 0.92 21.22 -15.40
C ASP A 603 0.14 21.99 -14.32
N ILE A 604 0.23 21.55 -13.06
CA ILE A 604 -0.37 22.25 -11.92
C ILE A 604 0.32 23.57 -11.64
N PHE A 605 1.66 23.58 -11.63
CA PHE A 605 2.40 24.81 -11.42
C PHE A 605 2.14 25.84 -12.52
N ASP A 606 2.10 25.40 -13.78
CA ASP A 606 1.73 26.28 -14.89
C ASP A 606 0.29 26.81 -14.75
N ALA A 607 -0.66 25.95 -14.40
CA ALA A 607 -2.06 26.34 -14.22
C ALA A 607 -2.22 27.39 -13.11
N VAL A 608 -1.62 27.14 -11.94
CA VAL A 608 -1.64 28.07 -10.80
C VAL A 608 -0.97 29.40 -11.16
N ALA A 609 0.18 29.38 -11.85
CA ALA A 609 0.87 30.60 -12.27
C ALA A 609 0.13 31.38 -13.37
N ALA A 610 -0.66 30.70 -14.20
CA ALA A 610 -1.39 31.29 -15.32
C ALA A 610 -2.78 31.83 -14.96
N GLU A 611 -3.38 31.39 -13.85
CA GLU A 611 -4.67 31.88 -13.33
C GLU A 611 -4.58 33.36 -12.95
N GLU A 612 -5.56 34.18 -13.33
CA GLU A 612 -5.56 35.65 -13.15
C GLU A 612 -5.69 36.05 -11.67
N ASP A 613 -6.50 35.33 -10.90
CA ASP A 613 -6.76 35.63 -9.48
C ASP A 613 -5.62 35.15 -8.54
N THR A 614 -4.61 34.43 -9.06
CA THR A 614 -3.50 33.94 -8.23
C THR A 614 -2.60 35.10 -7.76
N PRO A 615 -2.35 35.23 -6.44
CA PRO A 615 -1.40 36.20 -5.91
C PRO A 615 0.00 36.05 -6.52
N LEU A 616 0.67 37.16 -6.81
CA LEU A 616 2.00 37.14 -7.46
C LEU A 616 3.03 36.30 -6.71
N ALA A 617 3.00 36.30 -5.36
CA ALA A 617 3.88 35.47 -4.55
C ALA A 617 3.63 33.96 -4.75
N VAL A 618 2.36 33.55 -4.87
CA VAL A 618 1.98 32.14 -5.12
C VAL A 618 2.33 31.73 -6.55
N ALA A 619 2.09 32.61 -7.54
CA ALA A 619 2.49 32.38 -8.92
C ALA A 619 4.02 32.30 -9.08
N ALA A 620 4.77 33.17 -8.40
CA ALA A 620 6.24 33.12 -8.36
C ALA A 620 6.73 31.81 -7.73
N ARG A 621 6.12 31.40 -6.62
CA ARG A 621 6.40 30.11 -5.97
C ARG A 621 6.15 28.96 -6.94
N ALA A 622 5.02 28.92 -7.63
CA ALA A 622 4.72 27.87 -8.60
C ALA A 622 5.78 27.79 -9.72
N LEU A 623 6.21 28.93 -10.29
CA LEU A 623 7.28 28.95 -11.30
C LEU A 623 8.64 28.51 -10.74
N ALA A 624 8.97 28.88 -9.50
CA ALA A 624 10.17 28.38 -8.84
C ALA A 624 10.13 26.86 -8.65
N GLN A 625 8.96 26.30 -8.34
CA GLN A 625 8.78 24.86 -8.20
C GLN A 625 8.88 24.11 -9.53
N VAL A 626 8.50 24.74 -10.66
CA VAL A 626 8.85 24.19 -11.99
C VAL A 626 10.36 24.06 -12.17
N ALA A 627 11.13 25.07 -11.74
CA ALA A 627 12.58 24.99 -11.81
C ALA A 627 13.15 23.86 -10.93
N GLU A 628 12.59 23.66 -9.73
CA GLU A 628 12.96 22.53 -8.86
C GLU A 628 12.68 21.17 -9.52
N VAL A 629 11.49 20.98 -10.11
CA VAL A 629 11.14 19.73 -10.81
C VAL A 629 12.14 19.45 -11.94
N LEU A 630 12.40 20.44 -12.79
CA LEU A 630 13.33 20.32 -13.90
C LEU A 630 14.75 19.99 -13.44
N ALA A 631 15.21 20.63 -12.36
CA ALA A 631 16.52 20.38 -11.79
C ALA A 631 16.62 18.97 -11.17
N ALA A 632 15.59 18.53 -10.45
CA ALA A 632 15.52 17.21 -9.86
C ALA A 632 15.54 16.10 -10.94
N PHE A 633 14.79 16.27 -12.03
CA PHE A 633 14.83 15.36 -13.18
C PHE A 633 16.19 15.34 -13.89
N ALA A 634 16.91 16.47 -13.93
CA ALA A 634 18.25 16.53 -14.50
C ALA A 634 19.31 15.82 -13.64
N GLY A 635 19.03 15.65 -12.35
CA GLY A 635 19.93 15.04 -11.37
C GLY A 635 21.33 15.66 -11.40
N THR A 636 22.35 14.82 -11.32
CA THR A 636 23.76 15.25 -11.37
C THR A 636 24.28 15.53 -12.78
N GLN A 637 23.49 15.26 -13.82
CA GLN A 637 23.93 15.32 -15.22
C GLN A 637 23.68 16.68 -15.90
N GLY A 638 22.88 17.56 -15.31
CA GLY A 638 22.47 18.81 -15.95
C GLY A 638 23.46 19.99 -15.84
N GLY A 639 24.50 19.85 -15.02
CA GLY A 639 25.49 20.91 -14.79
C GLY A 639 25.00 22.01 -13.83
N LEU A 640 25.67 23.18 -13.86
CA LEU A 640 25.41 24.26 -12.91
C LEU A 640 24.03 24.89 -13.10
N ARG A 641 23.27 25.11 -12.03
CA ARG A 641 22.01 25.87 -12.08
C ARG A 641 22.25 27.39 -12.15
N SER A 642 23.41 27.89 -11.73
CA SER A 642 23.78 29.30 -11.83
C SER A 642 24.14 29.71 -13.28
N GLY A 643 23.36 30.62 -13.87
CA GLY A 643 23.64 31.15 -15.21
C GLY A 643 22.60 32.16 -15.69
N SER A 644 22.94 32.94 -16.73
CA SER A 644 22.04 33.99 -17.23
C SER A 644 20.83 33.41 -17.99
N ALA A 645 19.62 33.80 -17.60
CA ALA A 645 18.37 33.44 -18.27
C ALA A 645 18.09 34.30 -19.54
N ARG A 646 19.08 34.49 -20.42
CA ARG A 646 19.04 35.44 -21.55
C ARG A 646 18.77 34.85 -22.95
N ASN A 647 18.42 33.57 -23.01
CA ASN A 647 18.09 32.90 -24.28
C ASN A 647 17.02 33.71 -25.05
N PRO A 648 17.25 34.03 -26.35
CA PRO A 648 16.29 34.77 -27.17
C PRO A 648 14.89 34.16 -27.24
N GLU A 649 14.77 32.83 -27.22
CA GLU A 649 13.49 32.12 -27.30
C GLU A 649 12.59 32.40 -26.09
N TRP A 650 13.17 32.57 -24.90
CA TRP A 650 12.44 32.78 -23.65
C TRP A 650 12.17 34.26 -23.35
N ARG A 651 12.87 35.18 -24.03
CA ARG A 651 12.82 36.62 -23.75
C ARG A 651 11.42 37.20 -23.92
N GLY A 652 10.69 36.76 -24.95
CA GLY A 652 9.33 37.21 -25.23
C GLY A 652 8.39 36.93 -24.06
N ALA A 653 8.26 35.66 -23.70
CA ALA A 653 7.47 35.24 -22.55
C ALA A 653 7.87 35.95 -21.23
N LEU A 654 9.17 36.00 -20.91
CA LEU A 654 9.65 36.65 -19.67
C LEU A 654 9.28 38.13 -19.59
N SER A 655 9.35 38.87 -20.70
CA SER A 655 8.99 40.29 -20.73
C SER A 655 7.49 40.53 -20.49
N ARG A 656 6.63 39.62 -20.93
CA ARG A 656 5.18 39.71 -20.77
C ARG A 656 4.67 39.23 -19.42
N LEU A 657 5.50 38.49 -18.67
CA LEU A 657 5.14 37.94 -17.37
C LEU A 657 4.90 39.04 -16.31
N ALA A 658 5.57 40.19 -16.46
CA ALA A 658 5.45 41.32 -15.54
C ALA A 658 4.09 42.03 -15.61
N HIS A 659 3.31 41.84 -16.69
CA HIS A 659 2.01 42.46 -16.88
C HIS A 659 0.88 41.46 -16.62
N GLU A 660 -0.05 41.83 -15.75
CA GLU A 660 -1.16 40.97 -15.29
C GLU A 660 -2.00 40.42 -16.45
N SER A 661 -2.38 41.28 -17.40
CA SER A 661 -3.20 40.90 -18.57
C SER A 661 -2.52 39.95 -19.55
N SER A 662 -1.19 39.80 -19.48
CA SER A 662 -0.44 38.88 -20.35
C SER A 662 0.20 37.71 -19.61
N ARG A 663 0.08 37.61 -18.28
CA ARG A 663 0.68 36.54 -17.47
C ARG A 663 0.29 35.14 -17.97
N ARG A 664 -1.01 34.91 -18.21
CA ARG A 664 -1.52 33.63 -18.72
C ARG A 664 -0.84 33.20 -20.02
N SER A 665 -0.77 34.10 -21.00
CA SER A 665 -0.15 33.81 -22.30
C SER A 665 1.37 33.61 -22.20
N ALA A 666 2.04 34.34 -21.30
CA ALA A 666 3.46 34.17 -21.03
C ALA A 666 3.77 32.78 -20.44
N VAL A 667 3.02 32.33 -19.44
CA VAL A 667 3.19 31.01 -18.82
C VAL A 667 2.93 29.88 -19.82
N LEU A 668 1.90 30.00 -20.66
CA LEU A 668 1.61 29.01 -21.71
C LEU A 668 2.72 28.93 -22.77
N GLU A 669 3.32 30.07 -23.16
CA GLU A 669 4.48 30.07 -24.07
C GLU A 669 5.70 29.42 -23.41
N MET A 670 5.96 29.70 -22.13
CA MET A 670 7.04 29.05 -21.37
C MET A 670 6.84 27.53 -21.28
N LYS A 671 5.60 27.08 -21.05
CA LYS A 671 5.24 25.65 -21.05
C LYS A 671 5.58 24.99 -22.38
N GLU A 672 5.24 25.62 -23.51
CA GLU A 672 5.56 25.08 -24.84
C GLU A 672 7.08 25.03 -25.10
N LEU A 673 7.80 26.08 -24.72
CA LEU A 673 9.27 26.12 -24.79
C LEU A 673 9.91 25.00 -23.96
N ARG A 674 9.42 24.80 -22.72
CA ARG A 674 9.86 23.74 -21.82
C ARG A 674 9.66 22.36 -22.43
N SER A 675 8.49 22.09 -23.01
CA SER A 675 8.17 20.80 -23.64
C SER A 675 9.10 20.45 -24.80
N ARG A 676 9.62 21.45 -25.52
CA ARG A 676 10.66 21.25 -26.55
C ARG A 676 11.99 20.86 -25.91
N TRP A 677 12.42 21.58 -24.88
CA TRP A 677 13.72 21.39 -24.25
C TRP A 677 13.81 20.13 -23.38
N ILE A 678 12.70 19.62 -22.84
CA ILE A 678 12.68 18.34 -22.10
C ILE A 678 13.26 17.19 -22.94
N LYS A 679 13.03 17.22 -24.26
CA LYS A 679 13.49 16.19 -25.19
C LYS A 679 15.00 16.21 -25.45
N ASP A 680 15.67 17.32 -25.13
CA ASP A 680 17.09 17.53 -25.40
C ASP A 680 18.01 17.06 -24.24
N GLY A 681 17.43 16.46 -23.20
CA GLY A 681 18.15 15.82 -22.10
C GLY A 681 18.51 16.75 -20.92
N PRO A 682 19.29 16.24 -19.94
CA PRO A 682 19.43 16.86 -18.62
C PRO A 682 20.08 18.25 -18.62
N VAL A 683 20.97 18.54 -19.57
CA VAL A 683 21.56 19.89 -19.72
C VAL A 683 20.51 20.91 -20.15
N ALA A 684 19.59 20.52 -21.04
CA ALA A 684 18.50 21.40 -21.46
C ALA A 684 17.50 21.63 -20.32
N LEU A 685 17.22 20.60 -19.49
CA LEU A 685 16.39 20.74 -18.29
C LEU A 685 16.93 21.79 -17.32
N ILE A 686 18.22 21.77 -16.99
CA ILE A 686 18.83 22.80 -16.11
C ILE A 686 18.80 24.18 -16.76
N ARG A 687 19.02 24.27 -18.07
CA ARG A 687 18.92 25.56 -18.77
C ARG A 687 17.48 26.10 -18.76
N ALA A 688 16.48 25.24 -18.90
CA ALA A 688 15.06 25.62 -18.77
C ALA A 688 14.73 26.03 -17.32
N ALA A 689 15.24 25.31 -16.32
CA ALA A 689 15.07 25.64 -14.90
C ALA A 689 15.51 27.08 -14.59
N ARG A 690 16.66 27.51 -15.12
CA ARG A 690 17.15 28.91 -15.00
C ARG A 690 16.14 29.95 -15.51
N HIS A 691 15.42 29.63 -16.59
CA HIS A 691 14.41 30.53 -17.15
C HIS A 691 13.17 30.61 -16.26
N TYR A 692 12.78 29.51 -15.63
CA TYR A 692 11.70 29.49 -14.64
C TYR A 692 12.09 30.20 -13.33
N GLU A 693 13.34 30.10 -12.88
CA GLU A 693 13.83 30.91 -11.75
C GLU A 693 13.78 32.41 -12.07
N ALA A 694 14.26 32.80 -13.26
CA ALA A 694 14.18 34.18 -13.69
C ALA A 694 12.72 34.67 -13.80
N ALA A 695 11.81 33.81 -14.24
CA ALA A 695 10.38 34.10 -14.29
C ALA A 695 9.79 34.31 -12.88
N ALA A 696 10.14 33.47 -11.92
CA ALA A 696 9.78 33.66 -10.52
C ALA A 696 10.31 35.01 -9.98
N GLN A 697 11.57 35.34 -10.27
CA GLN A 697 12.17 36.62 -9.90
C GLN A 697 11.44 37.83 -10.52
N VAL A 698 11.01 37.74 -11.79
CA VAL A 698 10.21 38.79 -12.43
C VAL A 698 8.91 39.03 -11.66
N LEU A 699 8.20 37.97 -11.26
CA LEU A 699 6.96 38.10 -10.48
C LEU A 699 7.21 38.64 -9.07
N ILE A 700 8.29 38.22 -8.41
CA ILE A 700 8.71 38.75 -7.10
C ILE A 700 9.01 40.25 -7.21
N LEU A 701 9.78 40.67 -8.22
CA LEU A 701 10.09 42.07 -8.47
C LEU A 701 8.81 42.88 -8.70
N THR A 702 7.85 42.38 -9.48
CA THR A 702 6.56 43.05 -9.67
C THR A 702 5.77 43.16 -8.36
N ALA A 703 5.80 42.13 -7.50
CA ALA A 703 5.12 42.15 -6.20
C ALA A 703 5.71 43.20 -5.24
N VAL A 704 7.05 43.37 -5.26
CA VAL A 704 7.77 44.31 -4.39
C VAL A 704 7.88 45.71 -5.00
N ALA A 705 7.62 45.88 -6.31
CA ALA A 705 7.67 47.18 -6.99
C ALA A 705 6.71 48.24 -6.40
N THR A 706 5.75 47.84 -5.56
CA THR A 706 4.94 48.72 -4.71
C THR A 706 5.80 49.64 -3.82
N CYS A 707 7.06 49.31 -3.55
CA CYS A 707 8.03 50.23 -2.91
C CYS A 707 8.08 51.61 -3.59
N SER A 708 7.87 51.69 -4.91
CA SER A 708 7.84 52.95 -5.66
C SER A 708 6.68 53.88 -5.27
N GLU A 709 5.57 53.34 -4.74
CA GLU A 709 4.45 54.14 -4.23
C GLU A 709 4.85 54.95 -2.98
N PHE A 710 5.87 54.49 -2.26
CA PHE A 710 6.42 55.16 -1.08
C PHE A 710 7.56 56.13 -1.43
N ILE A 711 7.91 56.26 -2.72
CA ILE A 711 8.95 57.17 -3.20
C ILE A 711 8.29 58.45 -3.72
N THR A 712 8.47 59.55 -2.99
CA THR A 712 8.04 60.87 -3.45
C THR A 712 9.10 61.48 -4.36
N LEU A 713 8.81 61.55 -5.66
CA LEU A 713 9.64 62.30 -6.60
C LEU A 713 9.23 63.77 -6.60
N SER A 714 10.19 64.68 -6.40
CA SER A 714 9.97 66.12 -6.55
C SER A 714 10.79 66.66 -7.73
N PRO A 715 10.21 67.53 -8.59
CA PRO A 715 10.95 68.16 -9.66
C PRO A 715 12.11 68.98 -9.08
N SER A 716 13.33 68.73 -9.56
CA SER A 716 14.45 69.60 -9.21
C SER A 716 14.30 70.93 -9.94
N PRO A 717 14.36 72.08 -9.24
CA PRO A 717 14.20 73.39 -9.86
C PRO A 717 15.34 73.75 -10.83
N GLU A 718 16.42 72.97 -10.91
CA GLU A 718 17.55 73.23 -11.81
C GLU A 718 17.84 72.02 -12.71
N PRO A 719 17.72 72.14 -14.05
CA PRO A 719 18.29 71.14 -14.96
C PRO A 719 19.81 71.20 -14.83
N ARG A 720 20.41 70.17 -14.20
CA ARG A 720 21.85 70.11 -13.97
C ARG A 720 22.60 70.11 -15.30
N ARG A 721 23.52 71.05 -15.48
CA ARG A 721 24.39 71.12 -16.66
C ARG A 721 25.39 69.95 -16.65
N PRO A 722 25.82 69.43 -17.82
CA PRO A 722 26.91 68.47 -17.90
C PRO A 722 28.16 69.02 -17.19
N GLY A 723 28.78 68.22 -16.32
CA GLY A 723 29.96 68.63 -15.54
C GLY A 723 29.70 69.06 -14.09
N CYS A 724 28.44 69.06 -13.63
CA CYS A 724 28.11 69.32 -12.23
C CYS A 724 28.16 68.04 -11.37
N TRP A 725 28.62 68.17 -10.12
CA TRP A 725 28.58 67.07 -9.15
C TRP A 725 27.18 66.92 -8.53
N ALA A 726 26.76 65.66 -8.38
CA ALA A 726 25.53 65.29 -7.71
C ALA A 726 25.86 64.70 -6.34
N VAL A 727 25.36 65.32 -5.26
CA VAL A 727 25.36 64.69 -3.95
C VAL A 727 24.03 63.96 -3.77
N VAL A 728 24.10 62.67 -3.44
CA VAL A 728 22.96 61.82 -3.12
C VAL A 728 23.11 61.42 -1.67
N GLU A 729 22.13 61.78 -0.85
CA GLU A 729 22.07 61.37 0.55
C GLU A 729 20.99 60.30 0.69
N ALA A 730 21.36 59.12 1.17
CA ALA A 730 20.44 58.02 1.41
C ALA A 730 20.74 57.44 2.81
N PRO A 731 19.72 57.25 3.66
CA PRO A 731 19.91 56.55 4.93
C PRO A 731 20.27 55.09 4.68
N ALA A 732 21.22 54.55 5.46
CA ALA A 732 21.56 53.13 5.44
C ALA A 732 20.57 52.34 6.32
N ARG A 733 19.91 51.33 5.73
CA ARG A 733 19.15 50.34 6.49
C ARG A 733 20.14 49.40 7.22
N VAL A 734 19.85 49.06 8.46
CA VAL A 734 20.51 47.96 9.18
C VAL A 734 19.42 47.00 9.68
N ASP A 735 19.55 45.72 9.34
CA ASP A 735 18.63 44.70 9.81
C ASP A 735 19.08 44.20 11.18
N LEU A 736 18.46 44.72 12.24
CA LEU A 736 18.75 44.30 13.62
C LEU A 736 18.14 42.92 13.94
N ALA A 737 17.11 42.51 13.20
CA ALA A 737 16.52 41.17 13.20
C ALA A 737 15.76 40.96 11.87
N GLY A 738 15.57 39.71 11.44
CA GLY A 738 14.75 39.39 10.26
C GLY A 738 15.43 39.55 8.91
N GLY A 739 16.77 39.59 8.85
CA GLY A 739 17.50 39.76 7.58
C GLY A 739 17.18 38.70 6.53
N TRP A 740 16.90 37.45 6.92
CA TRP A 740 16.46 36.38 6.03
C TRP A 740 14.95 36.18 5.96
N THR A 741 14.16 36.95 6.73
CA THR A 741 12.69 36.91 6.60
C THR A 741 12.18 37.88 5.54
N ASP A 742 13.06 38.75 5.03
CA ASP A 742 12.81 39.71 3.94
C ASP A 742 13.10 39.13 2.55
N THR A 743 14.00 38.14 2.47
CA THR A 743 14.31 37.31 1.29
C THR A 743 13.50 36.02 1.30
#